data_AF-A0A1X7UHM0-F1
#
_entry.id   AF-A0A1X7UHM0-F1
#
_cell.length_a   1.000
_cell.length_b   1.000
_cell.length_c   1.000
_cell.angle_alpha   90.00
_cell.angle_beta   90.00
_cell.angle_gamma   90.00
#
_symmetry.space_group_name_H-M   'P 1'
#
loop_
_entity.id
_entity.type
_entity.pdbx_description
1 polymer ?
#
loop_
_entity_poly.entity_id
_entity_poly.type
_entity_poly.pdbx_seq_one_letter_code
_entity_poly.pdbx_strand_id
1 'polypeptide(L)'
;MYDVIIIGAGVEGSATGYHLASKTGKKVLLLEQFDRGHTRGSSHGGSRITRRAYHQSYYVKMMDEAFKLWSDIEKESGKQLYHKTGIIVFGPEKSASNSRKRIQDYIKSMEDNGVSHRVMRAKEVNDEYKDQLKLPDEYLCVSEEDGGILRASKAVDTLQDLFIQNGGELLDNHQVTGIINNDDDTITILTGSGTQFNTKKLILTTGPWTNKVLQYTGIELPLKVHKAEVFYWRTENPKHFSADVFPVFVGISGDGHTYGLPVFEYPDLLKVCPHTYEEIDPDARDVNPTSVGLPVVSQFIKEHFKGVDHTKPAIHEFCIWTQTSNYDPFLDYHPNYPNIIIGAGFSGHGFKLAPIVGKILSELALGETPSYDLSPFKIQQAYTSIPSIVAPPANKEVQTSTSSPPLAPPPEHNLYDVIVVGAGVEGSATAYTLTAKGKRNILLLEQFDRGHTRGSSHGGSRITRRAYHQSYYTGLMDEAFKLWSEIEKKSGKQLYHKTGIYVFGSKDSKGSLKGSSVADYIQSMEDNGVSHRVMRAKEVNDEYKDQLKLPDEYLCVSEEDGGILRASKAVDTLQDLFIQNGGELLDNHQVTGIINNDDDTITVLTGSGTQFNTKKLILTTGPWTNKVLQYIGIELPLKMLRVEHCYWKTLNPESYSVRNFPVFACILSTGLVYGVPILEYPGLVKISFRNIKEIEVDPDCRDFKSSHLEDCKILSEFLETHSFRDLDYSTPAIVEQCIYTKTPSSDPYLDYHPNNPNIIIGAGFSGHGFKLAPIVGKILSELALGETPSYDLSPFKIQQAYTSIPSIVAPPANKKVQTSASSPPLAPPPEHKLYDVIVVGAGAEGSATAYTLTARGKRNILLLEQFDRGHTRGSSSGGSRITRKAYHQGYYVKMMDEAFKLWSDIEKKSGKQLYHKTGFYVFGSKDSKGSLKGSSVADYIQSMEDNGVSHRVMRAKEVNDEYKDQLKLPDEYLCVSEEDGGILRASKAVDTLQDLFIQNGGELLDNHQVTGIINNDDDIITVLTGSGTQFNTKKLILTTGPWTNKVLQYTGIELPLKILKVEHFYWKTLKPESFAVGNFPIFACVLSTGLLYGLPVLEYPGLMKISFHNTSKGTEVDPDCRDFLTPRPEASKIISEFLEAHSFKDLDYSSPAIVEECMYTKTPSGDPYLDYHPNNPNIIIGAGFSGHGFKLAPIVGKILSELALGETPSYDLSPFKIQS
;
A
#
# COMPACT_ATOMS: atom_id res chain seq x y z
N MET A 1 -25.45 13.19 -12.77
CA MET A 1 -26.66 13.32 -11.93
C MET A 1 -26.87 12.01 -11.20
N TYR A 2 -26.99 12.08 -9.88
CA TYR A 2 -27.32 10.96 -8.98
C TYR A 2 -28.69 11.23 -8.35
N ASP A 3 -29.38 10.18 -7.91
CA ASP A 3 -30.60 10.35 -7.13
C ASP A 3 -30.27 10.81 -5.72
N VAL A 4 -29.24 10.20 -5.12
CA VAL A 4 -28.74 10.51 -3.78
C VAL A 4 -27.21 10.53 -3.80
N ILE A 5 -26.60 11.54 -3.19
CA ILE A 5 -25.18 11.54 -2.83
C ILE A 5 -25.09 11.47 -1.31
N ILE A 6 -24.18 10.65 -0.81
CA ILE A 6 -23.87 10.53 0.61
C ILE A 6 -22.42 10.96 0.80
N ILE A 7 -22.17 11.91 1.70
CA ILE A 7 -20.82 12.37 2.04
C ILE A 7 -20.40 11.73 3.37
N GLY A 8 -19.29 11.00 3.33
CA GLY A 8 -18.69 10.23 4.41
C GLY A 8 -19.05 8.74 4.30
N ALA A 9 -18.10 7.91 3.87
CA ALA A 9 -18.23 6.45 3.73
C ALA A 9 -17.85 5.69 5.00
N GLY A 10 -18.01 6.33 6.18
CA GLY A 10 -17.96 5.63 7.47
C GLY A 10 -19.09 4.63 7.64
N VAL A 11 -19.24 4.06 8.85
CA VAL A 11 -20.24 3.01 9.12
C VAL A 11 -21.68 3.47 8.82
N GLU A 12 -22.02 4.71 9.17
CA GLU A 12 -23.37 5.26 8.99
C GLU A 12 -23.69 5.54 7.52
N GLY A 13 -22.76 6.16 6.79
CA GLY A 13 -22.92 6.45 5.37
C GLY A 13 -22.93 5.18 4.52
N SER A 14 -22.08 4.20 4.87
CA SER A 14 -22.06 2.89 4.20
C SER A 14 -23.35 2.10 4.46
N ALA A 15 -23.89 2.12 5.68
CA ALA A 15 -25.19 1.50 5.98
C ALA A 15 -26.35 2.19 5.24
N THR A 16 -26.30 3.52 5.15
CA THR A 16 -27.29 4.30 4.38
C THR A 16 -27.22 3.97 2.89
N GLY A 17 -25.99 3.97 2.33
CA GLY A 17 -25.74 3.61 0.94
C GLY A 17 -26.25 2.22 0.63
N TYR A 18 -25.89 1.23 1.46
CA TYR A 18 -26.37 -0.14 1.36
C TYR A 18 -27.90 -0.21 1.28
N HIS A 19 -28.62 0.48 2.17
CA HIS A 19 -30.09 0.48 2.14
C HIS A 19 -30.67 1.11 0.88
N LEU A 20 -30.14 2.25 0.44
CA LEU A 20 -30.60 2.90 -0.78
C LEU A 20 -30.32 2.04 -2.02
N ALA A 21 -29.11 1.49 -2.16
CA ALA A 21 -28.75 0.64 -3.30
C ALA A 21 -29.58 -0.65 -3.33
N SER A 22 -29.65 -1.39 -2.22
CA SER A 22 -30.29 -2.71 -2.15
C SER A 22 -31.83 -2.68 -2.23
N LYS A 23 -32.48 -1.59 -1.78
CA LYS A 23 -33.95 -1.58 -1.60
C LYS A 23 -34.71 -0.65 -2.54
N THR A 24 -34.01 0.21 -3.30
CA THR A 24 -34.69 1.30 -4.03
C THR A 24 -34.28 1.44 -5.50
N GLY A 25 -33.23 0.75 -5.95
CA GLY A 25 -32.72 0.83 -7.32
C GLY A 25 -32.26 2.23 -7.74
N LYS A 26 -32.03 3.13 -6.77
CA LYS A 26 -31.59 4.51 -7.00
C LYS A 26 -30.13 4.55 -7.41
N LYS A 27 -29.76 5.53 -8.24
CA LYS A 27 -28.36 5.80 -8.55
C LYS A 27 -27.73 6.56 -7.38
N VAL A 28 -26.95 5.87 -6.56
CA VAL A 28 -26.37 6.41 -5.32
C VAL A 28 -24.85 6.50 -5.45
N LEU A 29 -24.31 7.65 -5.04
CA LEU A 29 -22.86 7.87 -4.91
C LEU A 29 -22.49 8.09 -3.44
N LEU A 30 -21.46 7.39 -2.98
CA LEU A 30 -20.88 7.52 -1.66
C LEU A 30 -19.47 8.11 -1.79
N LEU A 31 -19.26 9.31 -1.25
CA LEU A 31 -17.99 10.03 -1.29
C LEU A 31 -17.25 9.92 0.05
N GLU A 32 -15.97 9.56 0.02
CA GLU A 32 -15.08 9.54 1.19
C GLU A 32 -13.83 10.38 0.94
N GLN A 33 -13.40 11.15 1.93
CA GLN A 33 -12.27 12.06 1.79
C GLN A 33 -10.90 11.36 1.93
N PHE A 34 -10.88 10.13 2.43
CA PHE A 34 -9.68 9.30 2.62
C PHE A 34 -9.80 8.00 1.85
N ASP A 35 -8.75 7.19 1.81
CA ASP A 35 -8.76 5.85 1.21
C ASP A 35 -9.79 4.91 1.87
N ARG A 36 -10.31 3.96 1.10
CA ARG A 36 -11.04 2.82 1.63
C ARG A 36 -10.20 2.07 2.68
N GLY A 37 -10.81 1.77 3.83
CA GLY A 37 -10.12 1.11 4.95
C GLY A 37 -9.25 2.04 5.82
N HIS A 38 -9.28 3.36 5.60
CA HIS A 38 -8.52 4.31 6.41
C HIS A 38 -8.86 4.26 7.90
N THR A 39 -7.90 4.67 8.74
CA THR A 39 -8.02 4.68 10.20
C THR A 39 -8.23 6.08 10.78
N ARG A 40 -8.61 7.07 9.97
CA ARG A 40 -8.66 8.50 10.39
C ARG A 40 -9.95 8.90 11.10
N GLY A 41 -11.06 8.22 10.80
CA GLY A 41 -12.39 8.54 11.33
C GLY A 41 -12.73 7.84 12.65
N SER A 42 -14.02 7.54 12.85
CA SER A 42 -14.56 6.94 14.10
C SER A 42 -15.03 5.49 13.93
N SER A 43 -14.99 4.96 12.71
CA SER A 43 -15.54 3.64 12.36
C SER A 43 -14.48 2.53 12.25
N HIS A 44 -13.20 2.87 12.34
CA HIS A 44 -12.07 1.92 12.22
C HIS A 44 -11.78 1.14 13.52
N GLY A 45 -10.80 0.24 13.47
CA GLY A 45 -10.32 -0.54 14.62
C GLY A 45 -10.88 -1.97 14.64
N GLY A 46 -10.45 -2.78 15.62
CA GLY A 46 -10.80 -4.19 15.65
C GLY A 46 -12.26 -4.44 16.02
N SER A 47 -12.79 -3.74 17.03
CA SER A 47 -14.15 -4.04 17.51
C SER A 47 -14.93 -2.90 18.18
N ARG A 48 -16.24 -3.12 18.39
CA ARG A 48 -17.19 -2.26 19.13
C ARG A 48 -18.17 -3.09 19.96
N ILE A 49 -18.64 -2.54 21.08
CA ILE A 49 -19.72 -3.13 21.88
C ILE A 49 -21.06 -2.97 21.15
N THR A 50 -21.86 -4.04 21.08
CA THR A 50 -23.30 -4.00 20.80
C THR A 50 -24.09 -4.48 22.04
N ARG A 51 -25.27 -3.89 22.29
CA ARG A 51 -26.06 -4.15 23.51
C ARG A 51 -27.51 -3.67 23.39
N ARG A 52 -28.45 -4.35 24.05
CA ARG A 52 -29.80 -3.81 24.32
C ARG A 52 -29.85 -2.99 25.60
N ALA A 53 -28.94 -3.26 26.53
CA ALA A 53 -28.89 -2.63 27.85
C ALA A 53 -28.60 -1.12 27.77
N TYR A 54 -29.63 -0.30 27.48
CA TYR A 54 -29.63 1.17 27.47
C TYR A 54 -30.53 1.69 28.61
N HIS A 55 -30.25 2.91 29.10
CA HIS A 55 -31.08 3.58 30.11
C HIS A 55 -32.22 4.41 29.49
N GLN A 56 -32.20 4.64 28.17
CA GLN A 56 -33.31 5.25 27.43
C GLN A 56 -34.08 4.20 26.63
N SER A 57 -35.40 4.17 26.81
CA SER A 57 -36.29 3.20 26.14
C SER A 57 -36.23 3.26 24.61
N TYR A 58 -36.08 4.44 24.01
CA TYR A 58 -36.05 4.57 22.55
C TYR A 58 -34.83 3.88 21.91
N TYR A 59 -33.65 3.91 22.55
CA TYR A 59 -32.50 3.13 22.06
C TYR A 59 -32.71 1.62 22.20
N VAL A 60 -33.37 1.17 23.26
CA VAL A 60 -33.68 -0.27 23.44
C VAL A 60 -34.49 -0.78 22.24
N LYS A 61 -35.55 -0.03 21.86
CA LYS A 61 -36.39 -0.37 20.71
C LYS A 61 -35.63 -0.34 19.39
N MET A 62 -34.77 0.66 19.18
CA MET A 62 -33.92 0.71 17.97
C MET A 62 -32.95 -0.46 17.90
N MET A 63 -32.43 -0.93 19.04
CA MET A 63 -31.52 -2.07 19.08
C MET A 63 -32.21 -3.39 18.73
N ASP A 64 -33.50 -3.57 19.05
CA ASP A 64 -34.31 -4.72 18.57
C ASP A 64 -34.20 -4.91 17.07
N GLU A 65 -34.38 -3.83 16.31
CA GLU A 65 -34.24 -3.87 14.86
C GLU A 65 -32.77 -3.89 14.41
N ALA A 66 -31.86 -3.17 15.07
CA ALA A 66 -30.45 -3.14 14.71
C ALA A 66 -29.80 -4.54 14.75
N PHE A 67 -30.09 -5.34 15.78
CA PHE A 67 -29.61 -6.73 15.86
C PHE A 67 -30.14 -7.59 14.70
N LYS A 68 -31.41 -7.42 14.32
CA LYS A 68 -31.99 -8.12 13.17
C LYS A 68 -31.29 -7.70 11.87
N LEU A 69 -31.09 -6.40 11.66
CA LEU A 69 -30.46 -5.88 10.45
C LEU A 69 -28.99 -6.31 10.35
N TRP A 70 -28.23 -6.30 11.45
CA TRP A 70 -26.88 -6.85 11.47
C TRP A 70 -26.87 -8.34 11.09
N SER A 71 -27.80 -9.14 11.64
CA SER A 71 -27.94 -10.55 11.28
C SER A 71 -28.27 -10.74 9.80
N ASP A 72 -29.12 -9.88 9.22
CA ASP A 72 -29.47 -9.95 7.81
C ASP A 72 -28.28 -9.56 6.92
N ILE A 73 -27.48 -8.56 7.29
CA ILE A 73 -26.22 -8.19 6.62
C ILE A 73 -25.20 -9.34 6.67
N GLU A 74 -25.06 -10.02 7.82
CA GLU A 74 -24.18 -11.20 7.93
C GLU A 74 -24.62 -12.33 7.00
N LYS A 75 -25.93 -12.59 6.90
CA LYS A 75 -26.49 -13.63 6.02
C LYS A 75 -26.26 -13.29 4.55
N GLU A 76 -26.52 -12.05 4.15
CA GLU A 76 -26.36 -11.60 2.76
C GLU A 76 -24.90 -11.63 2.32
N SER A 77 -24.00 -11.11 3.16
CA SER A 77 -22.56 -11.06 2.84
C SER A 77 -21.83 -12.38 3.03
N GLY A 78 -22.39 -13.33 3.78
CA GLY A 78 -21.69 -14.54 4.25
C GLY A 78 -20.54 -14.26 5.23
N LYS A 79 -20.39 -13.03 5.72
CA LYS A 79 -19.32 -12.60 6.62
C LYS A 79 -19.82 -12.54 8.06
N GLN A 80 -19.16 -13.23 8.99
CA GLN A 80 -19.43 -13.06 10.43
C GLN A 80 -18.90 -11.70 10.93
N LEU A 81 -19.79 -10.87 11.46
CA LEU A 81 -19.58 -9.52 11.99
C LEU A 81 -19.87 -9.43 13.49
N TYR A 82 -20.86 -10.17 14.00
CA TYR A 82 -21.29 -10.17 15.39
C TYR A 82 -20.80 -11.42 16.13
N HIS A 83 -20.29 -11.21 17.35
CA HIS A 83 -19.89 -12.27 18.26
C HIS A 83 -20.58 -12.05 19.62
N LYS A 84 -21.48 -12.96 19.97
CA LYS A 84 -22.31 -12.88 21.18
C LYS A 84 -21.47 -13.28 22.40
N THR A 85 -21.31 -12.36 23.35
CA THR A 85 -20.57 -12.59 24.61
C THR A 85 -21.44 -12.38 25.85
N GLY A 86 -22.64 -11.84 25.68
CA GLY A 86 -23.35 -11.14 26.74
C GLY A 86 -22.70 -9.80 27.08
N ILE A 87 -23.43 -8.96 27.80
CA ILE A 87 -22.91 -7.74 28.41
C ILE A 87 -23.25 -7.70 29.89
N ILE A 88 -22.32 -7.21 30.70
CA ILE A 88 -22.58 -6.78 32.08
C ILE A 88 -22.43 -5.27 32.22
N VAL A 89 -23.39 -4.64 32.89
CA VAL A 89 -23.31 -3.24 33.31
C VAL A 89 -23.32 -3.23 34.82
N PHE A 90 -22.30 -2.67 35.47
CA PHE A 90 -22.19 -2.67 36.93
C PHE A 90 -21.79 -1.31 37.48
N GLY A 91 -22.19 -1.05 38.72
CA GLY A 91 -21.86 0.18 39.43
C GLY A 91 -22.50 0.23 40.82
N PRO A 92 -22.21 1.28 41.61
CA PRO A 92 -22.76 1.41 42.95
C PRO A 92 -24.30 1.49 42.94
N GLU A 93 -24.97 0.74 43.83
CA GLU A 93 -26.42 0.72 43.99
C GLU A 93 -26.97 2.11 44.38
N LYS A 94 -26.19 2.86 45.17
CA LYS A 94 -26.48 4.23 45.62
C LYS A 94 -25.29 5.13 45.28
N SER A 95 -25.46 6.07 44.35
CA SER A 95 -24.42 7.08 44.05
C SER A 95 -24.64 8.35 44.87
N ALA A 96 -23.54 8.98 45.30
CA ALA A 96 -23.53 10.29 45.94
C ALA A 96 -23.70 11.48 44.96
N SER A 97 -23.57 11.24 43.65
CA SER A 97 -23.68 12.27 42.61
C SER A 97 -25.08 12.30 41.95
N ASN A 98 -25.51 13.51 41.55
CA ASN A 98 -26.75 13.76 40.78
C ASN A 98 -26.56 13.61 39.25
N SER A 99 -25.46 13.03 38.79
CA SER A 99 -25.08 12.97 37.37
C SER A 99 -25.73 11.78 36.64
N ARG A 100 -26.81 12.08 35.91
CA ARG A 100 -27.42 11.46 34.71
C ARG A 100 -27.51 9.93 34.48
N LYS A 101 -26.79 9.01 35.12
CA LYS A 101 -26.85 7.55 34.80
C LYS A 101 -26.69 6.66 36.02
N ARG A 102 -27.80 6.13 36.56
CA ARG A 102 -27.79 5.14 37.63
C ARG A 102 -27.97 3.73 37.06
N ILE A 103 -27.39 2.72 37.71
CA ILE A 103 -27.62 1.31 37.35
C ILE A 103 -29.12 0.95 37.34
N GLN A 104 -29.91 1.61 38.19
CA GLN A 104 -31.37 1.47 38.25
C GLN A 104 -32.09 1.94 36.97
N ASP A 105 -31.54 2.93 36.26
CA ASP A 105 -32.15 3.42 35.02
C ASP A 105 -32.00 2.39 33.88
N TYR A 106 -30.88 1.65 33.87
CA TYR A 106 -30.68 0.52 32.95
C TYR A 106 -31.67 -0.60 33.25
N ILE A 107 -31.81 -1.00 34.51
CA ILE A 107 -32.74 -2.05 34.96
C ILE A 107 -34.17 -1.67 34.56
N LYS A 108 -34.61 -0.49 34.98
CA LYS A 108 -35.96 0.00 34.68
C LYS A 108 -36.24 0.06 33.17
N SER A 109 -35.29 0.58 32.39
CA SER A 109 -35.45 0.65 30.93
C SER A 109 -35.53 -0.75 30.31
N MET A 110 -34.77 -1.73 30.79
CA MET A 110 -34.88 -3.10 30.29
C MET A 110 -36.20 -3.78 30.70
N GLU A 111 -36.67 -3.58 31.93
CA GLU A 111 -37.99 -4.05 32.40
C GLU A 111 -39.13 -3.45 31.57
N ASP A 112 -39.13 -2.12 31.39
CA ASP A 112 -40.17 -1.38 30.68
C ASP A 112 -40.26 -1.78 29.18
N ASN A 113 -39.17 -2.29 28.59
CA ASN A 113 -39.12 -2.74 27.20
C ASN A 113 -39.12 -4.29 27.05
N GLY A 114 -39.25 -5.04 28.14
CA GLY A 114 -39.30 -6.51 28.09
C GLY A 114 -38.01 -7.18 27.62
N VAL A 115 -36.84 -6.55 27.81
CA VAL A 115 -35.54 -7.15 27.49
C VAL A 115 -35.22 -8.23 28.51
N SER A 116 -34.81 -9.43 28.07
CA SER A 116 -34.36 -10.48 28.97
C SER A 116 -33.06 -10.08 29.66
N HIS A 117 -33.08 -10.00 31.00
CA HIS A 117 -31.91 -9.59 31.79
C HIS A 117 -31.91 -10.24 33.17
N ARG A 118 -30.74 -10.30 33.82
CA ARG A 118 -30.58 -10.69 35.23
C ARG A 118 -30.03 -9.50 36.02
N VAL A 119 -30.63 -9.23 37.17
CA VAL A 119 -30.08 -8.30 38.17
C VAL A 119 -29.35 -9.11 39.24
N MET A 120 -28.10 -8.77 39.51
CA MET A 120 -27.21 -9.49 40.42
C MET A 120 -26.57 -8.55 41.42
N ARG A 121 -26.44 -8.99 42.67
CA ARG A 121 -25.58 -8.30 43.65
C ARG A 121 -24.12 -8.65 43.42
N ALA A 122 -23.21 -7.80 43.88
CA ALA A 122 -21.76 -7.98 43.72
C ALA A 122 -21.24 -9.38 44.11
N LYS A 123 -21.78 -9.98 45.18
CA LYS A 123 -21.45 -11.36 45.59
C LYS A 123 -21.69 -12.38 44.47
N GLU A 124 -22.86 -12.32 43.84
CA GLU A 124 -23.23 -13.25 42.76
C GLU A 124 -22.31 -13.08 41.55
N VAL A 125 -21.98 -11.82 41.18
CA VAL A 125 -21.03 -11.52 40.09
C VAL A 125 -19.63 -12.02 40.42
N ASN A 126 -19.18 -11.82 41.66
CA ASN A 126 -17.87 -12.28 42.12
C ASN A 126 -17.78 -13.80 42.22
N ASP A 127 -18.89 -14.51 42.43
CA ASP A 127 -18.94 -15.97 42.41
C ASP A 127 -18.96 -16.49 40.95
N GLU A 128 -19.69 -15.82 40.04
CA GLU A 128 -19.79 -16.18 38.61
C GLU A 128 -18.48 -15.90 37.85
N TYR A 129 -17.84 -14.74 38.09
CA TYR A 129 -16.58 -14.30 37.46
C TYR A 129 -15.41 -14.32 38.46
N LYS A 130 -15.35 -15.36 39.29
CA LYS A 130 -14.41 -15.46 40.42
C LYS A 130 -12.93 -15.29 40.04
N ASP A 131 -12.56 -15.66 38.81
CA ASP A 131 -11.19 -15.64 38.33
C ASP A 131 -10.86 -14.34 37.57
N GLN A 132 -11.86 -13.50 37.30
CA GLN A 132 -11.75 -12.29 36.47
C GLN A 132 -12.04 -11.00 37.24
N LEU A 133 -13.09 -11.00 38.08
CA LEU A 133 -13.65 -9.79 38.70
C LEU A 133 -13.59 -9.80 40.23
N LYS A 134 -13.61 -8.58 40.79
CA LYS A 134 -13.77 -8.28 42.21
C LYS A 134 -14.57 -6.98 42.38
N LEU A 135 -15.88 -7.07 42.41
CA LEU A 135 -16.79 -5.94 42.64
C LEU A 135 -16.99 -5.68 44.14
N PRO A 136 -17.07 -4.41 44.59
CA PRO A 136 -17.44 -4.04 45.97
C PRO A 136 -18.88 -4.43 46.33
N ASP A 137 -19.16 -4.73 47.61
CA ASP A 137 -20.45 -5.26 48.08
C ASP A 137 -21.65 -4.35 47.78
N GLU A 138 -21.41 -3.04 47.70
CA GLU A 138 -22.41 -2.01 47.38
C GLU A 138 -22.76 -1.91 45.88
N TYR A 139 -22.15 -2.73 45.03
CA TYR A 139 -22.40 -2.71 43.59
C TYR A 139 -23.61 -3.58 43.22
N LEU A 140 -24.36 -3.08 42.25
CA LEU A 140 -25.37 -3.83 41.52
C LEU A 140 -24.90 -4.03 40.09
N CYS A 141 -25.24 -5.18 39.51
CA CYS A 141 -24.93 -5.52 38.13
C CYS A 141 -26.20 -5.94 37.41
N VAL A 142 -26.30 -5.56 36.14
CA VAL A 142 -27.31 -6.09 35.24
C VAL A 142 -26.64 -6.74 34.05
N SER A 143 -27.03 -7.98 33.74
CA SER A 143 -26.53 -8.73 32.59
C SER A 143 -27.60 -8.90 31.53
N GLU A 144 -27.23 -8.72 30.27
CA GLU A 144 -28.09 -8.88 29.11
C GLU A 144 -27.40 -9.80 28.08
N GLU A 145 -28.10 -10.85 27.66
CA GLU A 145 -27.45 -11.99 26.99
C GLU A 145 -27.03 -11.71 25.54
N ASP A 146 -27.78 -10.90 24.79
CA ASP A 146 -27.50 -10.56 23.39
C ASP A 146 -26.44 -9.45 23.25
N GLY A 147 -25.86 -8.97 24.36
CA GLY A 147 -24.69 -8.10 24.30
C GLY A 147 -23.50 -8.80 23.63
N GLY A 148 -22.62 -8.02 23.01
CA GLY A 148 -21.41 -8.60 22.43
C GLY A 148 -20.55 -7.65 21.63
N ILE A 149 -19.82 -8.24 20.69
CA ILE A 149 -18.76 -7.61 19.91
C ILE A 149 -19.19 -7.52 18.44
N LEU A 150 -19.09 -6.33 17.85
CA LEU A 150 -19.12 -6.11 16.41
C LEU A 150 -17.68 -5.90 15.90
N ARG A 151 -17.29 -6.61 14.84
CA ARG A 151 -15.99 -6.48 14.16
C ARG A 151 -15.98 -5.21 13.30
N ALA A 152 -15.40 -4.13 13.80
CA ALA A 152 -15.69 -2.77 13.32
C ALA A 152 -15.26 -2.53 11.87
N SER A 153 -13.97 -2.67 11.57
CA SER A 153 -13.46 -2.45 10.20
C SER A 153 -14.12 -3.42 9.20
N LYS A 154 -14.25 -4.69 9.59
CA LYS A 154 -14.93 -5.72 8.77
C LYS A 154 -16.39 -5.37 8.46
N ALA A 155 -17.12 -4.78 9.41
CA ALA A 155 -18.50 -4.39 9.21
C ALA A 155 -18.64 -3.21 8.24
N VAL A 156 -17.75 -2.21 8.32
CA VAL A 156 -17.70 -1.11 7.35
C VAL A 156 -17.39 -1.65 5.95
N ASP A 157 -16.34 -2.46 5.82
CA ASP A 157 -15.94 -3.04 4.53
C ASP A 157 -17.08 -3.88 3.93
N THR A 158 -17.80 -4.64 4.76
CA THR A 158 -18.94 -5.45 4.33
C THR A 158 -20.10 -4.59 3.83
N LEU A 159 -20.42 -3.50 4.54
CA LEU A 159 -21.46 -2.57 4.10
C LEU A 159 -21.10 -1.90 2.77
N GLN A 160 -19.84 -1.51 2.60
CA GLN A 160 -19.34 -0.92 1.35
C GLN A 160 -19.35 -1.94 0.21
N ASP A 161 -18.94 -3.19 0.47
CA ASP A 161 -19.00 -4.29 -0.51
C ASP A 161 -20.44 -4.52 -0.97
N LEU A 162 -21.37 -4.66 -0.03
CA LEU A 162 -22.79 -4.86 -0.35
C LEU A 162 -23.37 -3.65 -1.09
N PHE A 163 -22.98 -2.43 -0.70
CA PHE A 163 -23.38 -1.21 -1.41
C PHE A 163 -22.94 -1.24 -2.89
N ILE A 164 -21.67 -1.56 -3.15
CA ILE A 164 -21.11 -1.66 -4.51
C ILE A 164 -21.77 -2.81 -5.29
N GLN A 165 -21.92 -3.98 -4.67
CA GLN A 165 -22.58 -5.14 -5.28
C GLN A 165 -24.01 -4.86 -5.69
N ASN A 166 -24.72 -4.01 -4.92
CA ASN A 166 -26.08 -3.57 -5.23
C ASN A 166 -26.11 -2.36 -6.21
N GLY A 167 -25.00 -2.05 -6.89
CA GLY A 167 -24.92 -1.04 -7.94
C GLY A 167 -24.62 0.39 -7.46
N GLY A 168 -24.26 0.55 -6.19
CA GLY A 168 -23.75 1.81 -5.65
C GLY A 168 -22.35 2.15 -6.15
N GLU A 169 -22.07 3.45 -6.31
CA GLU A 169 -20.73 3.94 -6.68
C GLU A 169 -20.06 4.52 -5.43
N LEU A 170 -18.86 4.05 -5.09
CA LEU A 170 -18.06 4.54 -3.98
C LEU A 170 -16.78 5.18 -4.54
N LEU A 171 -16.53 6.44 -4.20
CA LEU A 171 -15.29 7.15 -4.52
C LEU A 171 -14.60 7.57 -3.23
N ASP A 172 -13.41 7.03 -3.00
CA ASP A 172 -12.52 7.40 -1.90
C ASP A 172 -11.51 8.48 -2.35
N ASN A 173 -10.84 9.15 -1.41
CA ASN A 173 -9.98 10.33 -1.70
C ASN A 173 -10.68 11.54 -2.35
N HIS A 174 -12.00 11.68 -2.18
CA HIS A 174 -12.81 12.77 -2.72
C HIS A 174 -13.33 13.69 -1.60
N GLN A 175 -12.44 14.50 -1.03
CA GLN A 175 -12.82 15.49 -0.02
C GLN A 175 -13.79 16.52 -0.62
N VAL A 176 -14.92 16.73 0.05
CA VAL A 176 -15.90 17.76 -0.35
C VAL A 176 -15.43 19.14 0.11
N THR A 177 -15.37 20.08 -0.82
CA THR A 177 -14.89 21.46 -0.65
C THR A 177 -15.97 22.51 -0.89
N GLY A 178 -17.18 22.09 -1.28
CA GLY A 178 -18.32 22.99 -1.44
C GLY A 178 -19.64 22.24 -1.65
N ILE A 179 -20.74 22.87 -1.21
CA ILE A 179 -22.11 22.41 -1.42
C ILE A 179 -22.91 23.62 -1.89
N ILE A 180 -23.50 23.52 -3.08
CA ILE A 180 -24.34 24.57 -3.66
C ILE A 180 -25.75 24.00 -3.83
N ASN A 181 -26.74 24.64 -3.22
CA ASN A 181 -28.15 24.32 -3.47
C ASN A 181 -28.63 25.24 -4.61
N ASN A 182 -28.99 24.65 -5.74
CA ASN A 182 -29.38 25.36 -6.95
C ASN A 182 -30.86 25.77 -6.92
N ASP A 183 -31.24 26.73 -7.77
CA ASP A 183 -32.63 27.22 -7.87
C ASP A 183 -33.62 26.16 -8.40
N ASP A 184 -33.13 25.06 -8.99
CA ASP A 184 -33.91 23.95 -9.54
C ASP A 184 -34.08 22.77 -8.57
N ASP A 185 -33.88 22.99 -7.27
CA ASP A 185 -33.90 22.00 -6.18
C ASP A 185 -32.83 20.89 -6.28
N THR A 186 -31.86 21.02 -7.20
CA THR A 186 -30.69 20.14 -7.25
C THR A 186 -29.55 20.68 -6.39
N ILE A 187 -28.65 19.78 -5.98
CA ILE A 187 -27.48 20.11 -5.16
C ILE A 187 -26.22 19.75 -5.94
N THR A 188 -25.32 20.72 -6.07
CA THR A 188 -23.98 20.53 -6.62
C THR A 188 -22.98 20.34 -5.49
N ILE A 189 -22.22 19.25 -5.55
CA ILE A 189 -21.12 18.93 -4.64
C ILE A 189 -19.80 19.19 -5.37
N LEU A 190 -18.96 20.02 -4.77
CA LEU A 190 -17.62 20.32 -5.24
C LEU A 190 -16.61 19.50 -4.44
N THR A 191 -15.62 18.93 -5.13
CA THR A 191 -14.57 18.13 -4.49
C THR A 191 -13.19 18.76 -4.66
N GLY A 192 -12.23 18.38 -3.82
CA GLY A 192 -10.86 18.88 -3.82
C GLY A 192 -10.07 18.55 -5.10
N SER A 193 -10.50 17.55 -5.87
CA SER A 193 -9.96 17.21 -7.20
C SER A 193 -10.51 18.09 -8.33
N GLY A 194 -11.44 19.01 -8.03
CA GLY A 194 -12.14 19.82 -9.02
C GLY A 194 -13.33 19.11 -9.69
N THR A 195 -13.58 17.83 -9.39
CA THR A 195 -14.76 17.11 -9.89
C THR A 195 -16.05 17.65 -9.24
N GLN A 196 -17.11 17.76 -10.04
CA GLN A 196 -18.42 18.19 -9.59
C GLN A 196 -19.45 17.07 -9.75
N PHE A 197 -20.27 16.89 -8.72
CA PHE A 197 -21.35 15.91 -8.74
C PHE A 197 -22.69 16.61 -8.47
N ASN A 198 -23.72 16.24 -9.21
CA ASN A 198 -25.07 16.77 -9.05
C ASN A 198 -26.01 15.70 -8.50
N THR A 199 -26.85 16.07 -7.54
CA THR A 199 -27.84 15.18 -6.92
C THR A 199 -29.16 15.88 -6.63
N LYS A 200 -30.24 15.10 -6.46
CA LYS A 200 -31.53 15.59 -5.96
C LYS A 200 -31.61 15.59 -4.44
N LYS A 201 -30.88 14.69 -3.78
CA LYS A 201 -30.83 14.54 -2.33
C LYS A 201 -29.39 14.36 -1.86
N LEU A 202 -29.05 15.00 -0.76
CA LEU A 202 -27.73 14.90 -0.13
C LEU A 202 -27.88 14.37 1.30
N ILE A 203 -27.05 13.40 1.67
CA ILE A 203 -26.97 12.91 3.05
C ILE A 203 -25.57 13.18 3.59
N LEU A 204 -25.48 13.78 4.77
CA LEU A 204 -24.23 14.13 5.44
C LEU A 204 -24.00 13.19 6.63
N THR A 205 -22.99 12.31 6.51
CA THR A 205 -22.55 11.35 7.54
C THR A 205 -21.04 11.46 7.78
N THR A 206 -20.54 12.70 7.81
CA THR A 206 -19.11 13.06 7.79
C THR A 206 -18.40 12.95 9.15
N GLY A 207 -19.05 12.37 10.15
CA GLY A 207 -18.47 12.13 11.47
C GLY A 207 -17.85 13.40 12.08
N PRO A 208 -16.57 13.37 12.50
CA PRO A 208 -15.89 14.53 13.09
C PRO A 208 -15.82 15.78 12.20
N TRP A 209 -15.95 15.64 10.89
CA TRP A 209 -15.88 16.75 9.93
C TRP A 209 -17.22 17.42 9.68
N THR A 210 -18.30 17.03 10.38
CA THR A 210 -19.67 17.52 10.14
C THR A 210 -19.77 19.04 10.06
N ASN A 211 -19.26 19.79 11.05
CA ASN A 211 -19.33 21.25 10.98
C ASN A 211 -18.44 21.86 9.88
N LYS A 212 -17.33 21.20 9.52
CA LYS A 212 -16.48 21.61 8.39
C LYS A 212 -17.17 21.43 7.03
N VAL A 213 -18.18 20.57 6.93
CA VAL A 213 -18.99 20.40 5.72
C VAL A 213 -20.26 21.26 5.78
N LEU A 214 -20.92 21.36 6.95
CA LEU A 214 -22.12 22.19 7.14
C LEU A 214 -21.85 23.71 6.99
N GLN A 215 -20.62 24.17 7.16
CA GLN A 215 -20.28 25.58 6.90
C GLN A 215 -20.60 26.02 5.46
N TYR A 216 -20.60 25.09 4.49
CA TYR A 216 -21.01 25.40 3.11
C TYR A 216 -22.52 25.65 2.99
N THR A 217 -23.32 25.10 3.91
CA THR A 217 -24.78 25.26 3.93
C THR A 217 -25.27 26.33 4.92
N GLY A 218 -24.34 27.02 5.61
CA GLY A 218 -24.64 28.18 6.46
C GLY A 218 -25.17 27.83 7.86
N ILE A 219 -24.92 26.62 8.35
CA ILE A 219 -25.26 26.25 9.74
C ILE A 219 -24.07 25.62 10.46
N GLU A 220 -24.09 25.69 11.78
CA GLU A 220 -23.18 24.97 12.66
C GLU A 220 -24.00 24.22 13.74
N LEU A 221 -23.66 22.95 13.96
CA LEU A 221 -24.25 22.13 15.02
C LEU A 221 -23.38 22.20 16.29
N PRO A 222 -23.95 22.05 17.50
CA PRO A 222 -23.22 22.14 18.76
C PRO A 222 -22.47 20.82 19.04
N LEU A 223 -21.51 20.52 18.18
CA LEU A 223 -20.72 19.28 18.17
C LEU A 223 -19.36 19.54 18.78
N LYS A 224 -18.95 18.68 19.70
CA LYS A 224 -17.59 18.65 20.22
C LYS A 224 -16.87 17.42 19.70
N VAL A 225 -15.73 17.64 19.05
CA VAL A 225 -14.90 16.55 18.56
C VAL A 225 -13.87 16.23 19.62
N HIS A 226 -13.78 14.96 20.00
CA HIS A 226 -12.87 14.54 21.04
C HIS A 226 -11.98 13.37 20.63
N LYS A 227 -10.76 13.35 21.17
CA LYS A 227 -9.85 12.20 21.07
C LYS A 227 -10.24 11.17 22.14
N ALA A 228 -10.47 9.95 21.71
CA ALA A 228 -10.81 8.82 22.58
C ALA A 228 -9.61 7.88 22.70
N GLU A 229 -9.16 7.61 23.92
CA GLU A 229 -8.05 6.71 24.21
C GLU A 229 -8.53 5.26 24.28
N VAL A 230 -7.76 4.35 23.69
CA VAL A 230 -8.06 2.93 23.63
C VAL A 230 -6.86 2.17 24.18
N PHE A 231 -7.06 1.43 25.28
CA PHE A 231 -5.99 0.71 25.95
C PHE A 231 -6.23 -0.80 25.94
N TYR A 232 -5.14 -1.54 25.73
CA TYR A 232 -5.11 -2.99 25.83
C TYR A 232 -4.12 -3.41 26.91
N TRP A 233 -4.56 -4.31 27.78
CA TRP A 233 -3.88 -4.63 29.02
C TRP A 233 -3.55 -6.11 29.06
N ARG A 234 -2.33 -6.43 29.46
CA ARG A 234 -1.86 -7.82 29.50
C ARG A 234 -2.61 -8.57 30.60
N THR A 235 -3.09 -9.75 30.27
CA THR A 235 -3.71 -10.67 31.22
C THR A 235 -2.77 -11.83 31.52
N GLU A 236 -2.71 -12.25 32.79
CA GLU A 236 -1.93 -13.42 33.21
C GLU A 236 -2.58 -14.73 32.75
N ASN A 237 -3.92 -14.72 32.61
CA ASN A 237 -4.72 -15.88 32.22
C ASN A 237 -5.67 -15.53 31.04
N PRO A 238 -5.15 -15.43 29.81
CA PRO A 238 -5.92 -15.03 28.62
C PRO A 238 -7.21 -15.82 28.40
N LYS A 239 -7.19 -17.12 28.71
CA LYS A 239 -8.35 -18.01 28.57
C LYS A 239 -9.53 -17.62 29.47
N HIS A 240 -9.28 -16.99 30.63
CA HIS A 240 -10.35 -16.53 31.51
C HIS A 240 -11.04 -15.28 30.96
N PHE A 241 -10.36 -14.54 30.10
CA PHE A 241 -10.83 -13.31 29.50
C PHE A 241 -11.18 -13.47 28.02
N SER A 242 -11.22 -14.67 27.46
CA SER A 242 -11.56 -14.88 26.04
C SER A 242 -13.01 -14.52 25.77
N ALA A 243 -13.32 -14.10 24.55
CA ALA A 243 -14.67 -13.70 24.17
C ALA A 243 -15.74 -14.80 24.32
N ASP A 244 -15.32 -16.08 24.30
CA ASP A 244 -16.23 -17.21 24.55
C ASP A 244 -16.62 -17.39 26.03
N VAL A 245 -15.95 -16.71 26.97
CA VAL A 245 -16.07 -16.94 28.43
C VAL A 245 -16.38 -15.66 29.21
N PHE A 246 -15.86 -14.51 28.77
CA PHE A 246 -16.00 -13.25 29.49
C PHE A 246 -16.80 -12.22 28.67
N PRO A 247 -17.82 -11.57 29.26
CA PRO A 247 -18.67 -10.64 28.53
C PRO A 247 -17.95 -9.31 28.23
N VAL A 248 -18.49 -8.57 27.25
CA VAL A 248 -18.21 -7.13 27.18
C VAL A 248 -18.81 -6.45 28.42
N PHE A 249 -18.25 -5.31 28.85
CA PHE A 249 -18.73 -4.67 30.06
C PHE A 249 -18.76 -3.15 30.01
N VAL A 250 -19.61 -2.58 30.87
CA VAL A 250 -19.65 -1.15 31.21
C VAL A 250 -19.64 -1.00 32.73
N GLY A 251 -18.58 -0.43 33.28
CA GLY A 251 -18.47 -0.08 34.69
C GLY A 251 -18.79 1.40 34.91
N ILE A 252 -19.81 1.69 35.72
CA ILE A 252 -20.22 3.06 36.07
C ILE A 252 -19.37 3.54 37.25
N SER A 253 -18.71 4.69 37.11
CA SER A 253 -17.83 5.25 38.14
C SER A 253 -17.93 6.79 38.17
N GLY A 254 -18.42 7.36 39.27
CA GLY A 254 -18.60 8.81 39.42
C GLY A 254 -19.53 9.38 38.34
N ASP A 255 -19.08 10.42 37.62
CA ASP A 255 -19.82 11.07 36.53
C ASP A 255 -19.59 10.40 35.15
N GLY A 256 -18.75 9.37 35.08
CA GLY A 256 -18.33 8.70 33.85
C GLY A 256 -18.58 7.19 33.86
N HIS A 257 -18.03 6.51 32.85
CA HIS A 257 -17.98 5.05 32.81
C HIS A 257 -16.69 4.57 32.14
N THR A 258 -16.30 3.35 32.47
CA THR A 258 -15.26 2.58 31.78
C THR A 258 -15.94 1.48 31.00
N TYR A 259 -15.46 1.18 29.79
CA TYR A 259 -15.95 0.06 29.00
C TYR A 259 -14.82 -0.88 28.65
N GLY A 260 -15.14 -2.13 28.36
CA GLY A 260 -14.14 -3.07 27.91
C GLY A 260 -14.70 -4.24 27.14
N LEU A 261 -13.79 -4.89 26.44
CA LEU A 261 -14.05 -6.06 25.63
C LEU A 261 -13.05 -7.16 26.01
N PRO A 262 -13.48 -8.43 25.99
CA PRO A 262 -12.63 -9.57 26.27
C PRO A 262 -11.45 -9.67 25.29
N VAL A 263 -10.51 -10.57 25.57
CA VAL A 263 -9.41 -10.97 24.68
C VAL A 263 -10.02 -11.47 23.37
N PHE A 264 -9.96 -10.61 22.35
CA PHE A 264 -10.59 -10.82 21.05
C PHE A 264 -9.77 -10.19 19.92
N GLU A 265 -9.29 -8.96 20.10
CA GLU A 265 -8.55 -8.23 19.06
C GLU A 265 -7.07 -8.63 19.00
N TYR A 266 -6.42 -8.74 20.17
CA TYR A 266 -5.00 -9.08 20.30
C TYR A 266 -4.83 -10.28 21.23
N PRO A 267 -3.88 -11.20 20.95
CA PRO A 267 -3.58 -12.31 21.85
C PRO A 267 -3.23 -11.80 23.24
N ASP A 268 -3.83 -12.39 24.26
CA ASP A 268 -3.55 -12.15 25.69
C ASP A 268 -3.91 -10.75 26.22
N LEU A 269 -4.48 -9.87 25.40
CA LEU A 269 -4.78 -8.50 25.79
C LEU A 269 -6.28 -8.23 25.95
N LEU A 270 -6.66 -7.80 27.15
CA LEU A 270 -7.99 -7.32 27.47
C LEU A 270 -8.11 -5.84 27.09
N LYS A 271 -9.19 -5.46 26.40
CA LYS A 271 -9.45 -4.07 26.05
C LYS A 271 -10.22 -3.40 27.18
N VAL A 272 -9.65 -2.35 27.78
CA VAL A 272 -10.32 -1.59 28.85
C VAL A 272 -10.03 -0.11 28.63
N CYS A 273 -11.07 0.68 28.44
CA CYS A 273 -10.96 2.04 27.93
C CYS A 273 -11.83 3.00 28.74
N PRO A 274 -11.38 4.23 29.00
CA PRO A 274 -12.18 5.19 29.71
C PRO A 274 -13.21 5.81 28.75
N HIS A 275 -14.27 6.36 29.32
CA HIS A 275 -15.13 7.32 28.62
C HIS A 275 -14.76 8.76 29.00
N THR A 276 -13.46 9.06 28.97
CA THR A 276 -12.87 10.39 29.18
C THR A 276 -12.24 10.86 27.88
N TYR A 277 -12.23 12.17 27.66
CA TYR A 277 -11.95 12.69 26.33
C TYR A 277 -11.42 14.13 26.38
N GLU A 278 -10.58 14.48 25.40
CA GLU A 278 -10.05 15.82 25.19
C GLU A 278 -10.59 16.38 23.87
N GLU A 279 -11.03 17.63 23.86
CA GLU A 279 -11.51 18.30 22.64
C GLU A 279 -10.36 18.56 21.67
N ILE A 280 -10.52 18.16 20.41
CA ILE A 280 -9.48 18.25 19.37
C ILE A 280 -10.06 18.75 18.04
N ASP A 281 -9.19 19.33 17.19
CA ASP A 281 -9.47 19.41 15.77
C ASP A 281 -9.29 18.02 15.13
N PRO A 282 -10.29 17.47 14.41
CA PRO A 282 -10.14 16.18 13.74
C PRO A 282 -8.99 16.09 12.73
N ASP A 283 -8.57 17.21 12.13
CA ASP A 283 -7.41 17.26 11.22
C ASP A 283 -6.06 17.25 11.96
N ALA A 284 -6.08 17.53 13.27
CA ALA A 284 -4.91 17.56 14.14
C ALA A 284 -4.87 16.39 15.14
N ARG A 285 -5.64 15.31 14.91
CA ARG A 285 -5.74 14.14 15.81
C ARG A 285 -4.39 13.55 16.22
N ASP A 286 -3.40 13.56 15.32
CA ASP A 286 -2.10 12.89 15.52
C ASP A 286 -1.10 13.72 16.33
N VAL A 287 -1.48 14.91 16.80
CA VAL A 287 -0.71 15.63 17.82
C VAL A 287 -0.73 14.79 19.10
N ASN A 288 0.40 14.70 19.82
CA ASN A 288 0.58 13.87 21.02
C ASN A 288 0.16 14.65 22.29
N PRO A 289 -1.06 14.49 22.83
CA PRO A 289 -1.40 15.03 24.13
C PRO A 289 -0.88 14.14 25.27
N THR A 290 -0.84 14.71 26.47
CA THR A 290 -0.67 13.98 27.72
C THR A 290 -1.88 13.06 27.94
N SER A 291 -1.65 11.77 28.22
CA SER A 291 -2.75 10.83 28.48
C SER A 291 -3.52 11.20 29.74
N VAL A 292 -4.80 11.56 29.58
CA VAL A 292 -5.69 11.96 30.69
C VAL A 292 -6.48 10.77 31.25
N GLY A 293 -6.75 9.74 30.43
CA GLY A 293 -7.55 8.58 30.79
C GLY A 293 -6.77 7.44 31.44
N LEU A 294 -5.46 7.35 31.24
CA LEU A 294 -4.64 6.25 31.77
C LEU A 294 -4.73 6.07 33.29
N PRO A 295 -4.62 7.13 34.13
CA PRO A 295 -4.74 6.96 35.58
C PRO A 295 -6.11 6.42 36.00
N VAL A 296 -7.18 6.84 35.33
CA VAL A 296 -8.56 6.42 35.60
C VAL A 296 -8.73 4.93 35.30
N VAL A 297 -8.28 4.47 34.13
CA VAL A 297 -8.40 3.06 33.74
C VAL A 297 -7.48 2.17 34.58
N SER A 298 -6.25 2.60 34.84
CA SER A 298 -5.32 1.87 35.70
C SER A 298 -5.91 1.63 37.09
N GLN A 299 -6.50 2.66 37.69
CA GLN A 299 -7.18 2.53 38.98
C GLN A 299 -8.42 1.63 38.89
N PHE A 300 -9.22 1.76 37.83
CA PHE A 300 -10.40 0.92 37.62
C PHE A 300 -10.04 -0.57 37.51
N ILE A 301 -8.99 -0.91 36.76
CA ILE A 301 -8.49 -2.30 36.64
C ILE A 301 -8.00 -2.80 37.99
N LYS A 302 -7.20 -2.00 38.70
CA LYS A 302 -6.68 -2.35 40.02
C LYS A 302 -7.78 -2.67 41.04
N GLU A 303 -8.89 -1.95 40.97
CA GLU A 303 -10.02 -2.13 41.89
C GLU A 303 -10.90 -3.32 41.53
N HIS A 304 -11.16 -3.55 40.23
CA HIS A 304 -12.22 -4.44 39.77
C HIS A 304 -11.75 -5.74 39.11
N PHE A 305 -10.50 -5.85 38.66
CA PHE A 305 -10.01 -6.99 37.88
C PHE A 305 -8.93 -7.79 38.63
N LYS A 306 -8.91 -9.11 38.36
CA LYS A 306 -7.88 -10.05 38.84
C LYS A 306 -7.00 -10.49 37.66
N GLY A 307 -5.69 -10.58 37.87
CA GLY A 307 -4.76 -11.10 36.85
C GLY A 307 -4.66 -10.25 35.58
N VAL A 308 -4.92 -8.94 35.67
CA VAL A 308 -4.69 -7.96 34.60
C VAL A 308 -3.62 -6.98 35.10
N ASP A 309 -2.56 -6.81 34.32
CA ASP A 309 -1.48 -5.85 34.65
C ASP A 309 -2.02 -4.42 34.59
N HIS A 310 -2.36 -3.85 35.74
CA HIS A 310 -2.89 -2.49 35.83
C HIS A 310 -1.80 -1.41 35.78
N THR A 311 -0.51 -1.77 35.77
CA THR A 311 0.59 -0.80 35.92
C THR A 311 0.85 -0.02 34.64
N LYS A 312 0.66 -0.66 33.48
CA LYS A 312 0.77 -0.04 32.17
C LYS A 312 0.00 -0.83 31.10
N PRO A 313 -0.57 -0.15 30.10
CA PRO A 313 -1.14 -0.83 28.95
C PRO A 313 -0.02 -1.42 28.08
N ALA A 314 -0.31 -2.56 27.46
CA ALA A 314 0.55 -3.18 26.44
C ALA A 314 0.45 -2.46 25.10
N ILE A 315 -0.74 -1.93 24.77
CA ILE A 315 -0.99 -1.15 23.56
C ILE A 315 -1.86 0.07 23.93
N HIS A 316 -1.52 1.22 23.35
CA HIS A 316 -2.30 2.45 23.43
C HIS A 316 -2.61 2.95 22.02
N GLU A 317 -3.88 2.98 21.68
CA GLU A 317 -4.44 3.44 20.42
C GLU A 317 -5.33 4.67 20.65
N PHE A 318 -5.65 5.37 19.56
CA PHE A 318 -6.55 6.52 19.59
C PHE A 318 -7.71 6.34 18.60
N CYS A 319 -8.85 6.91 18.92
CA CYS A 319 -10.03 7.06 18.08
C CYS A 319 -10.54 8.52 18.19
N ILE A 320 -11.56 8.89 17.41
CA ILE A 320 -12.26 10.17 17.53
C ILE A 320 -13.73 9.95 17.86
N TRP A 321 -14.31 10.78 18.73
CA TRP A 321 -15.75 10.90 18.96
C TRP A 321 -16.26 12.28 18.53
N THR A 322 -17.54 12.36 18.16
CA THR A 322 -18.23 13.61 17.85
C THR A 322 -19.49 13.66 18.68
N GLN A 323 -19.50 14.54 19.66
CA GLN A 323 -20.43 14.50 20.77
C GLN A 323 -21.40 15.68 20.76
N THR A 324 -22.66 15.40 21.01
CA THR A 324 -23.71 16.40 21.28
C THR A 324 -23.81 16.68 22.78
N SER A 325 -24.42 17.80 23.16
CA SER A 325 -24.58 18.20 24.56
C SER A 325 -25.43 17.22 25.38
N ASN A 326 -26.37 16.52 24.74
CA ASN A 326 -27.25 15.52 25.33
C ASN A 326 -26.87 14.07 24.99
N TYR A 327 -25.80 13.85 24.22
CA TYR A 327 -25.33 12.54 23.75
C TYR A 327 -26.21 11.83 22.70
N ASP A 328 -27.34 12.41 22.30
CA ASP A 328 -28.16 11.87 21.21
C ASP A 328 -27.68 12.40 19.86
N PRO A 329 -27.68 11.59 18.78
CA PRO A 329 -27.32 12.06 17.45
C PRO A 329 -28.39 12.97 16.87
N PHE A 330 -28.00 13.82 15.93
CA PHE A 330 -28.91 14.51 15.04
C PHE A 330 -29.22 13.60 13.84
N LEU A 331 -30.51 13.32 13.63
CA LEU A 331 -31.06 12.55 12.50
C LEU A 331 -32.25 13.33 11.94
N ASP A 332 -31.98 14.28 11.06
CA ASP A 332 -33.01 15.23 10.62
C ASP A 332 -32.71 15.85 9.26
N TYR A 333 -33.68 16.57 8.71
CA TYR A 333 -33.47 17.45 7.57
C TYR A 333 -32.69 18.70 7.98
N HIS A 334 -31.90 19.22 7.04
CA HIS A 334 -31.30 20.53 7.19
C HIS A 334 -32.41 21.60 7.35
N PRO A 335 -32.32 22.50 8.35
CA PRO A 335 -33.40 23.42 8.70
C PRO A 335 -33.81 24.36 7.55
N ASN A 336 -32.87 24.70 6.67
CA ASN A 336 -33.11 25.58 5.52
C ASN A 336 -33.30 24.83 4.20
N TYR A 337 -32.93 23.54 4.14
CA TYR A 337 -32.78 22.80 2.87
C TYR A 337 -33.33 21.37 3.00
N PRO A 338 -34.62 21.14 2.70
CA PRO A 338 -35.25 19.83 2.92
C PRO A 338 -34.74 18.72 1.98
N ASN A 339 -33.91 19.06 0.99
CA ASN A 339 -33.17 18.13 0.15
C ASN A 339 -31.82 17.68 0.74
N ILE A 340 -31.40 18.24 1.88
CA ILE A 340 -30.21 17.83 2.63
C ILE A 340 -30.64 17.15 3.94
N ILE A 341 -30.12 15.95 4.20
CA ILE A 341 -30.35 15.15 5.41
C ILE A 341 -29.04 15.05 6.18
N ILE A 342 -29.10 15.12 7.51
CA ILE A 342 -27.91 15.11 8.38
C ILE A 342 -28.02 13.94 9.35
N GLY A 343 -26.96 13.12 9.38
CA GLY A 343 -26.70 12.11 10.40
C GLY A 343 -25.38 12.41 11.10
N ALA A 344 -25.42 12.99 12.30
CA ALA A 344 -24.22 13.47 12.98
C ALA A 344 -24.31 13.39 14.51
N GLY A 345 -23.17 13.52 15.21
CA GLY A 345 -23.17 13.65 16.67
C GLY A 345 -23.40 12.36 17.45
N PHE A 346 -22.94 11.22 16.91
CA PHE A 346 -23.16 9.88 17.48
C PHE A 346 -22.48 9.58 18.83
N SER A 347 -21.79 10.56 19.42
CA SER A 347 -21.40 10.61 20.84
C SER A 347 -20.73 9.34 21.39
N GLY A 348 -19.87 8.73 20.57
CA GLY A 348 -19.08 7.54 20.95
C GLY A 348 -19.88 6.24 21.04
N HIS A 349 -21.17 6.22 20.66
CA HIS A 349 -22.00 5.02 20.76
C HIS A 349 -22.88 4.70 19.54
N GLY A 350 -22.70 5.39 18.40
CA GLY A 350 -23.47 5.18 17.17
C GLY A 350 -23.24 3.86 16.44
N PHE A 351 -22.02 3.31 16.42
CA PHE A 351 -21.65 2.19 15.54
C PHE A 351 -22.63 1.01 15.55
N LYS A 352 -23.13 0.61 16.73
CA LYS A 352 -24.07 -0.52 16.86
C LYS A 352 -25.45 -0.25 16.25
N LEU A 353 -25.83 1.02 16.12
CA LEU A 353 -27.07 1.49 15.52
C LEU A 353 -26.97 1.66 14.00
N ALA A 354 -25.78 1.49 13.41
CA ALA A 354 -25.56 1.90 12.03
C ALA A 354 -26.54 1.34 10.99
N PRO A 355 -26.97 0.06 11.04
CA PRO A 355 -27.95 -0.44 10.09
C PRO A 355 -29.31 0.26 10.23
N ILE A 356 -29.78 0.48 11.46
CA ILE A 356 -31.08 1.13 11.68
C ILE A 356 -31.02 2.63 11.39
N VAL A 357 -29.91 3.30 11.71
CA VAL A 357 -29.67 4.69 11.31
C VAL A 357 -29.61 4.81 9.80
N GLY A 358 -28.89 3.90 9.13
CA GLY A 358 -28.82 3.87 7.67
C GLY A 358 -30.19 3.71 7.02
N LYS A 359 -31.05 2.87 7.60
CA LYS A 359 -32.45 2.73 7.18
C LYS A 359 -33.24 4.04 7.37
N ILE A 360 -33.15 4.67 8.56
CA ILE A 360 -33.84 5.94 8.86
C ILE A 360 -33.40 7.05 7.90
N LEU A 361 -32.09 7.21 7.66
CA LEU A 361 -31.55 8.21 6.75
C LEU A 361 -32.00 7.95 5.30
N SER A 362 -32.16 6.69 4.92
CA SER A 362 -32.72 6.29 3.62
C SER A 362 -34.21 6.67 3.52
N GLU A 363 -35.03 6.37 4.54
CA GLU A 363 -36.45 6.74 4.61
C GLU A 363 -36.62 8.26 4.45
N LEU A 364 -35.80 9.06 5.17
CA LEU A 364 -35.79 10.52 5.03
C LEU A 364 -35.41 10.98 3.61
N ALA A 365 -34.38 10.38 3.01
CA ALA A 365 -33.98 10.74 1.64
C ALA A 365 -35.07 10.43 0.60
N LEU A 366 -35.85 9.38 0.82
CA LEU A 366 -36.98 8.96 -0.02
C LEU A 366 -38.28 9.75 0.26
N GLY A 367 -38.32 10.55 1.32
CA GLY A 367 -39.52 11.27 1.75
C GLY A 367 -40.57 10.37 2.42
N GLU A 368 -40.15 9.23 2.94
CA GLU A 368 -40.99 8.28 3.67
C GLU A 368 -41.16 8.70 5.13
N THR A 369 -42.21 8.19 5.78
CA THR A 369 -42.40 8.37 7.23
C THR A 369 -41.35 7.53 7.96
N PRO A 370 -40.49 8.12 8.82
CA PRO A 370 -39.48 7.37 9.53
C PRO A 370 -40.09 6.27 10.41
N SER A 371 -39.42 5.12 10.47
CA SER A 371 -39.85 3.97 11.27
C SER A 371 -39.87 4.22 12.79
N TYR A 372 -39.25 5.31 13.26
CA TYR A 372 -39.14 5.67 14.67
C TYR A 372 -39.51 7.13 14.90
N ASP A 373 -39.97 7.45 16.11
CA ASP A 373 -40.13 8.83 16.55
C ASP A 373 -38.76 9.51 16.65
N LEU A 374 -38.50 10.44 15.72
CA LEU A 374 -37.25 11.18 15.66
C LEU A 374 -37.24 12.43 16.54
N SER A 375 -38.28 12.69 17.34
CA SER A 375 -38.33 13.84 18.26
C SER A 375 -37.06 14.03 19.12
N PRO A 376 -36.42 12.96 19.65
CA PRO A 376 -35.17 13.09 20.41
C PRO A 376 -33.95 13.49 19.57
N PHE A 377 -34.00 13.30 18.25
CA PHE A 377 -32.87 13.45 17.31
C PHE A 377 -33.00 14.69 16.41
N LYS A 378 -33.99 15.55 16.67
CA LYS A 378 -34.27 16.75 15.88
C LYS A 378 -33.17 17.80 16.02
N ILE A 379 -32.90 18.50 14.92
CA ILE A 379 -31.94 19.63 14.88
C ILE A 379 -32.57 20.92 15.44
N GLN A 380 -33.90 21.01 15.42
CA GLN A 380 -34.64 22.20 15.84
C GLN A 380 -34.27 22.62 17.28
N GLN A 381 -33.86 23.88 17.43
CA GLN A 381 -33.36 24.54 18.66
C GLN A 381 -31.88 24.31 19.02
N ALA A 382 -31.11 23.53 18.25
CA ALA A 382 -29.71 23.23 18.57
C ALA A 382 -28.67 23.95 17.68
N TYR A 383 -29.01 24.41 16.47
CA TYR A 383 -28.05 24.96 15.50
C TYR A 383 -27.88 26.47 15.59
N THR A 384 -26.71 26.95 15.14
CA THR A 384 -26.42 28.39 14.95
C THR A 384 -26.34 28.69 13.45
N SER A 385 -26.99 29.76 13.01
CA SER A 385 -26.83 30.26 11.64
C SER A 385 -25.48 30.96 11.50
N ILE A 386 -24.71 30.59 10.49
CA ILE A 386 -23.43 31.22 10.16
C ILE A 386 -23.46 31.71 8.71
N PRO A 387 -22.69 32.75 8.34
CA PRO A 387 -22.54 33.09 6.94
C PRO A 387 -22.05 31.86 6.16
N SER A 388 -22.83 31.40 5.17
CA SER A 388 -22.35 30.36 4.26
C SER A 388 -21.05 30.84 3.65
N ILE A 389 -20.00 30.01 3.74
CA ILE A 389 -18.74 30.30 3.08
C ILE A 389 -19.02 30.16 1.59
N VAL A 390 -19.10 31.29 0.89
CA VAL A 390 -19.22 31.33 -0.57
C VAL A 390 -18.05 30.53 -1.13
N ALA A 391 -18.36 29.41 -1.79
CA ALA A 391 -17.37 28.64 -2.52
C ALA A 391 -16.59 29.60 -3.45
N PRO A 392 -15.28 29.39 -3.65
CA PRO A 392 -14.54 30.16 -4.66
C PRO A 392 -15.34 30.16 -5.97
N PRO A 393 -15.58 31.31 -6.61
CA PRO A 393 -16.45 31.35 -7.77
C PRO A 393 -15.87 30.48 -8.88
N ALA A 394 -16.66 29.53 -9.38
CA ALA A 394 -16.48 29.01 -10.72
C ALA A 394 -16.48 30.20 -11.69
N ASN A 395 -15.53 30.23 -12.62
CA ASN A 395 -15.30 31.32 -13.58
C ASN A 395 -16.62 31.92 -14.11
N LYS A 396 -16.77 33.24 -13.96
CA LYS A 396 -17.95 34.02 -14.40
C LYS A 396 -18.14 33.90 -15.92
N GLU A 397 -19.34 33.52 -16.35
CA GLU A 397 -19.83 33.71 -17.72
C GLU A 397 -20.04 35.20 -18.02
N VAL A 398 -19.61 35.62 -19.21
CA VAL A 398 -20.01 36.88 -19.86
C VAL A 398 -21.24 36.59 -20.71
N GLN A 399 -22.36 37.27 -20.44
CA GLN A 399 -23.60 37.19 -21.20
C GLN A 399 -23.44 37.70 -22.64
N THR A 400 -23.98 36.99 -23.64
CA THR A 400 -24.77 37.61 -24.73
C THR A 400 -25.81 36.64 -25.32
N SER A 401 -26.83 37.26 -25.90
CA SER A 401 -28.17 36.81 -26.31
C SER A 401 -28.33 35.69 -27.35
N THR A 402 -29.35 34.86 -27.11
CA THR A 402 -30.29 34.18 -28.02
C THR A 402 -30.06 34.23 -29.55
N SER A 403 -29.69 33.08 -30.13
CA SER A 403 -30.34 32.40 -31.26
C SER A 403 -29.46 31.23 -31.71
N SER A 404 -30.03 30.07 -32.05
CA SER A 404 -29.27 28.90 -32.50
C SER A 404 -28.97 28.97 -34.00
N PRO A 405 -27.70 28.94 -34.43
CA PRO A 405 -27.33 28.30 -35.70
C PRO A 405 -26.09 27.38 -35.53
N PRO A 406 -25.69 26.62 -36.57
CA PRO A 406 -25.19 25.24 -36.47
C PRO A 406 -23.74 25.10 -35.98
N LEU A 407 -23.40 23.88 -35.56
CA LEU A 407 -22.09 23.37 -35.09
C LEU A 407 -20.88 24.22 -35.51
N ALA A 408 -20.13 24.72 -34.51
CA ALA A 408 -18.87 25.44 -34.64
C ALA A 408 -17.82 24.91 -33.62
N PRO A 409 -16.50 25.11 -33.85
CA PRO A 409 -15.37 24.24 -33.47
C PRO A 409 -14.94 24.33 -31.99
N PRO A 410 -14.04 23.43 -31.48
CA PRO A 410 -13.70 23.35 -30.05
C PRO A 410 -13.02 24.63 -29.51
N PRO A 411 -13.22 24.99 -28.23
CA PRO A 411 -12.79 26.27 -27.67
C PRO A 411 -11.28 26.34 -27.34
N GLU A 412 -10.72 27.54 -27.52
CA GLU A 412 -9.37 27.99 -27.20
C GLU A 412 -9.16 28.14 -25.68
N HIS A 413 -8.57 27.18 -24.96
CA HIS A 413 -7.93 27.45 -23.65
C HIS A 413 -6.85 26.40 -23.33
N ASN A 414 -5.64 26.55 -23.88
CA ASN A 414 -4.49 25.70 -23.56
C ASN A 414 -3.24 26.48 -23.08
N LEU A 415 -3.31 27.78 -22.75
CA LEU A 415 -2.12 28.59 -22.41
C LEU A 415 -2.00 28.89 -20.90
N TYR A 416 -0.97 28.33 -20.26
CA TYR A 416 -0.59 28.56 -18.86
C TYR A 416 0.48 29.66 -18.72
N ASP A 417 0.49 30.40 -17.61
CA ASP A 417 1.57 31.36 -17.34
C ASP A 417 2.88 30.62 -17.02
N VAL A 418 2.79 29.55 -16.24
CA VAL A 418 3.93 28.65 -15.95
C VAL A 418 3.45 27.19 -15.92
N ILE A 419 4.16 26.29 -16.60
CA ILE A 419 4.07 24.85 -16.36
C ILE A 419 5.31 24.42 -15.56
N VAL A 420 5.10 23.67 -14.49
CA VAL A 420 6.15 23.00 -13.71
C VAL A 420 6.05 21.50 -13.98
N VAL A 421 7.15 20.87 -14.42
CA VAL A 421 7.19 19.44 -14.72
C VAL A 421 7.98 18.71 -13.65
N GLY A 422 7.33 17.74 -13.00
CA GLY A 422 7.80 16.96 -11.87
C GLY A 422 7.22 17.50 -10.55
N ALA A 423 6.20 16.85 -10.01
CA ALA A 423 5.53 17.18 -8.75
C ALA A 423 6.21 16.56 -7.52
N GLY A 424 7.51 16.29 -7.59
CA GLY A 424 8.34 16.00 -6.42
C GLY A 424 8.42 17.20 -5.47
N VAL A 425 9.27 17.09 -4.45
CA VAL A 425 9.39 18.13 -3.40
C VAL A 425 9.76 19.52 -3.96
N GLU A 426 10.66 19.56 -4.95
CA GLU A 426 11.16 20.81 -5.53
C GLU A 426 10.09 21.49 -6.39
N GLY A 427 9.51 20.75 -7.35
CA GLY A 427 8.45 21.28 -8.21
C GLY A 427 7.18 21.65 -7.45
N SER A 428 6.81 20.87 -6.43
CA SER A 428 5.69 21.21 -5.53
C SER A 428 5.97 22.48 -4.73
N ALA A 429 7.20 22.67 -4.24
CA ALA A 429 7.59 23.90 -3.55
C ALA A 429 7.59 25.13 -4.49
N THR A 430 8.06 24.96 -5.73
CA THR A 430 8.02 26.01 -6.76
C THR A 430 6.58 26.39 -7.10
N ALA A 431 5.73 25.41 -7.41
CA ALA A 431 4.33 25.63 -7.77
C ALA A 431 3.57 26.31 -6.62
N TYR A 432 3.74 25.82 -5.39
CA TYR A 432 3.21 26.47 -4.19
C TYR A 432 3.69 27.92 -4.06
N THR A 433 4.99 28.19 -4.27
CA THR A 433 5.52 29.54 -4.12
C THR A 433 4.98 30.51 -5.18
N LEU A 434 4.84 30.06 -6.43
CA LEU A 434 4.21 30.84 -7.51
C LEU A 434 2.77 31.23 -7.16
N THR A 435 1.97 30.26 -6.68
CA THR A 435 0.58 30.51 -6.30
C THR A 435 0.46 31.33 -5.01
N ALA A 436 1.38 31.15 -4.05
CA ALA A 436 1.45 31.97 -2.83
C ALA A 436 1.80 33.44 -3.13
N LYS A 437 2.49 33.73 -4.24
CA LYS A 437 2.69 35.09 -4.78
C LYS A 437 1.47 35.62 -5.58
N GLY A 438 0.35 34.88 -5.57
CA GLY A 438 -0.93 35.28 -6.19
C GLY A 438 -1.05 34.95 -7.69
N LYS A 439 -0.16 34.12 -8.25
CA LYS A 439 -0.30 33.64 -9.64
C LYS A 439 -1.35 32.52 -9.69
N ARG A 440 -2.23 32.54 -10.69
CA ARG A 440 -3.43 31.67 -10.73
C ARG A 440 -3.52 30.73 -11.93
N ASN A 441 -2.61 30.85 -12.90
CA ASN A 441 -2.61 30.03 -14.13
C ASN A 441 -1.32 29.19 -14.20
N ILE A 442 -1.16 28.31 -13.20
CA ILE A 442 0.04 27.50 -12.98
C ILE A 442 -0.38 26.03 -13.03
N LEU A 443 0.28 25.26 -13.88
CA LEU A 443 0.07 23.81 -14.01
C LEU A 443 1.30 23.08 -13.46
N LEU A 444 1.06 22.07 -12.62
CA LEU A 444 2.06 21.14 -12.12
C LEU A 444 1.77 19.76 -12.72
N LEU A 445 2.72 19.21 -13.49
CA LEU A 445 2.59 17.90 -14.14
C LEU A 445 3.44 16.86 -13.41
N GLU A 446 2.85 15.70 -13.14
CA GLU A 446 3.54 14.51 -12.63
C GLU A 446 3.29 13.31 -13.53
N GLN A 447 4.32 12.51 -13.77
CA GLN A 447 4.23 11.35 -14.64
C GLN A 447 3.62 10.11 -13.94
N PHE A 448 3.53 10.14 -12.62
CA PHE A 448 2.97 9.07 -11.78
C PHE A 448 1.82 9.58 -10.91
N ASP A 449 1.13 8.67 -10.22
CA ASP A 449 0.09 9.02 -9.24
C ASP A 449 0.62 9.90 -8.10
N ARG A 450 -0.25 10.74 -7.56
CA ARG A 450 0.02 11.45 -6.31
C ARG A 450 0.42 10.47 -5.19
N GLY A 451 1.50 10.78 -4.46
CA GLY A 451 2.01 9.92 -3.37
C GLY A 451 2.87 8.73 -3.85
N HIS A 452 3.19 8.61 -5.14
CA HIS A 452 4.04 7.55 -5.66
C HIS A 452 5.42 7.48 -4.98
N THR A 453 6.01 6.27 -4.98
CA THR A 453 7.34 6.01 -4.41
C THR A 453 8.44 5.91 -5.46
N ARG A 454 8.18 6.29 -6.72
CA ARG A 454 9.10 6.05 -7.85
C ARG A 454 10.31 7.00 -7.88
N GLY A 455 10.17 8.23 -7.37
CA GLY A 455 11.21 9.28 -7.44
C GLY A 455 12.14 9.36 -6.22
N SER A 456 12.60 10.57 -5.88
CA SER A 456 13.56 10.82 -4.78
C SER A 456 12.94 11.54 -3.57
N SER A 457 11.66 11.89 -3.65
CA SER A 457 10.94 12.69 -2.63
C SER A 457 10.09 11.85 -1.66
N HIS A 458 9.97 10.54 -1.89
CA HIS A 458 9.19 9.62 -1.07
C HIS A 458 9.91 9.18 0.23
N GLY A 459 9.24 8.37 1.04
CA GLY A 459 9.76 7.80 2.29
C GLY A 459 9.33 8.60 3.52
N GLY A 460 9.62 8.10 4.71
CA GLY A 460 9.09 8.69 5.94
C GLY A 460 9.85 9.93 6.40
N SER A 461 11.18 10.00 6.20
CA SER A 461 11.97 11.11 6.75
C SER A 461 13.20 11.58 5.94
N ARG A 462 13.63 12.83 6.20
CA ARG A 462 14.90 13.43 5.75
C ARG A 462 15.56 14.23 6.87
N ILE A 463 16.90 14.20 6.93
CA ILE A 463 17.66 15.06 7.85
C ILE A 463 17.59 16.52 7.37
N THR A 464 17.29 17.45 8.27
CA THR A 464 17.49 18.90 8.08
C THR A 464 18.54 19.42 9.07
N ARG A 465 19.34 20.39 8.65
CA ARG A 465 20.48 20.91 9.43
C ARG A 465 21.00 22.24 8.88
N ARG A 466 21.53 23.09 9.76
CA ARG A 466 22.32 24.28 9.38
C ARG A 466 23.77 23.94 9.15
N ALA A 467 24.25 22.91 9.84
CA ALA A 467 25.63 22.44 9.79
C ALA A 467 26.01 21.94 8.38
N TYR A 468 26.54 22.80 7.52
CA TYR A 468 27.10 22.51 6.20
C TYR A 468 28.59 22.87 6.16
N HIS A 469 29.41 22.16 5.38
CA HIS A 469 30.84 22.47 5.22
C HIS A 469 31.12 23.60 4.22
N GLN A 470 30.12 24.03 3.45
CA GLN A 470 30.22 25.13 2.49
C GLN A 470 29.33 26.29 2.98
N SER A 471 29.92 27.47 3.16
CA SER A 471 29.27 28.62 3.79
C SER A 471 27.99 29.08 3.09
N TYR A 472 27.92 29.00 1.76
CA TYR A 472 26.75 29.47 1.01
C TYR A 472 25.49 28.62 1.25
N TYR A 473 25.60 27.34 1.61
CA TYR A 473 24.45 26.53 2.00
C TYR A 473 23.91 26.91 3.38
N THR A 474 24.76 27.38 4.28
CA THR A 474 24.34 27.78 5.63
C THR A 474 23.31 28.91 5.57
N GLY A 475 23.57 29.94 4.76
CA GLY A 475 22.62 31.04 4.54
C GLY A 475 21.34 30.60 3.83
N LEU A 476 21.41 29.67 2.88
CA LEU A 476 20.21 29.09 2.26
C LEU A 476 19.36 28.31 3.27
N MET A 477 20.01 27.61 4.21
CA MET A 477 19.30 26.88 5.26
C MET A 477 18.60 27.81 6.25
N ASP A 478 19.16 28.97 6.58
CA ASP A 478 18.47 30.01 7.38
C ASP A 478 17.09 30.33 6.85
N GLU A 479 17.02 30.56 5.54
CA GLU A 479 15.76 30.84 4.89
C GLU A 479 14.89 29.58 4.73
N ALA A 480 15.49 28.44 4.41
CA ALA A 480 14.75 27.19 4.30
C ALA A 480 14.01 26.83 5.60
N PHE A 481 14.64 26.99 6.77
CA PHE A 481 14.00 26.77 8.06
C PHE A 481 12.82 27.71 8.31
N LYS A 482 12.96 29.00 7.95
CA LYS A 482 11.86 29.98 8.04
C LYS A 482 10.70 29.59 7.14
N LEU A 483 10.98 29.26 5.88
CA LEU A 483 9.97 28.88 4.90
C LEU A 483 9.27 27.57 5.27
N TRP A 484 10.00 26.57 5.77
CA TRP A 484 9.37 25.35 6.31
C TRP A 484 8.46 25.66 7.50
N SER A 485 8.88 26.51 8.42
CA SER A 485 8.05 26.95 9.54
C SER A 485 6.79 27.69 9.09
N GLU A 486 6.89 28.53 8.06
CA GLU A 486 5.73 29.19 7.44
C GLU A 486 4.77 28.20 6.79
N ILE A 487 5.30 27.19 6.09
CA ILE A 487 4.50 26.11 5.47
C ILE A 487 3.78 25.29 6.56
N GLU A 488 4.46 24.90 7.64
CA GLU A 488 3.84 24.23 8.79
C GLU A 488 2.73 25.08 9.40
N LYS A 489 2.99 26.38 9.61
CA LYS A 489 2.01 27.31 10.18
C LYS A 489 0.79 27.48 9.30
N LYS A 490 0.98 27.61 7.97
CA LYS A 490 -0.13 27.77 7.01
C LYS A 490 -0.96 26.49 6.87
N SER A 491 -0.31 25.34 6.88
CA SER A 491 -0.99 24.05 6.69
C SER A 491 -1.58 23.48 7.98
N GLY A 492 -1.14 23.93 9.16
CA GLY A 492 -1.47 23.32 10.44
C GLY A 492 -0.86 21.93 10.65
N LYS A 493 0.01 21.47 9.74
CA LYS A 493 0.62 20.14 9.77
C LYS A 493 2.04 20.22 10.35
N GLN A 494 2.35 19.39 11.35
CA GLN A 494 3.73 19.20 11.81
C GLN A 494 4.53 18.43 10.76
N LEU A 495 5.56 19.06 10.22
CA LEU A 495 6.51 18.57 9.22
C LEU A 495 7.93 18.41 9.80
N TYR A 496 8.33 19.24 10.75
CA TYR A 496 9.67 19.29 11.34
C TYR A 496 9.67 18.77 12.79
N HIS A 497 10.63 17.90 13.10
CA HIS A 497 10.97 17.47 14.46
C HIS A 497 12.39 17.90 14.79
N LYS A 498 12.54 18.80 15.77
CA LYS A 498 13.84 19.23 16.30
C LYS A 498 14.40 18.13 17.21
N THR A 499 15.57 17.60 16.84
CA THR A 499 16.28 16.55 17.61
C THR A 499 17.72 16.95 17.94
N GLY A 500 18.21 18.05 17.38
CA GLY A 500 19.63 18.30 17.21
C GLY A 500 20.25 17.39 16.15
N ILE A 501 21.41 17.78 15.63
CA ILE A 501 22.26 16.92 14.81
C ILE A 501 23.66 16.81 15.39
N TYR A 502 24.21 15.60 15.36
CA TYR A 502 25.59 15.31 15.74
C TYR A 502 26.38 14.89 14.50
N VAL A 503 27.46 15.61 14.19
CA VAL A 503 28.40 15.28 13.13
C VAL A 503 29.73 14.88 13.75
N PHE A 504 30.16 13.65 13.53
CA PHE A 504 31.38 13.13 14.17
C PHE A 504 32.23 12.25 13.24
N GLY A 505 33.50 12.10 13.59
CA GLY A 505 34.46 11.28 12.86
C GLY A 505 35.88 11.51 13.37
N SER A 506 36.83 10.71 12.89
CA SER A 506 38.24 10.94 13.19
C SER A 506 38.69 12.30 12.65
N LYS A 507 39.59 12.96 13.39
CA LYS A 507 40.11 14.30 13.09
C LYS A 507 40.70 14.41 11.67
N ASP A 508 41.28 13.32 11.17
CA ASP A 508 41.93 13.26 9.85
C ASP A 508 41.03 12.63 8.75
N SER A 509 39.83 12.16 9.10
CA SER A 509 38.89 11.57 8.15
C SER A 509 38.33 12.62 7.19
N LYS A 510 38.45 12.36 5.88
CA LYS A 510 37.75 13.08 4.83
C LYS A 510 36.62 12.20 4.30
N GLY A 511 35.39 12.71 4.33
CA GLY A 511 34.22 11.98 3.84
C GLY A 511 34.15 11.88 2.31
N SER A 512 33.05 11.33 1.81
CA SER A 512 32.79 11.14 0.37
C SER A 512 32.64 12.44 -0.42
N LEU A 513 32.48 13.58 0.24
CA LEU A 513 32.38 14.90 -0.37
C LEU A 513 33.70 15.67 -0.17
N LYS A 514 34.16 16.39 -1.19
CA LYS A 514 35.38 17.19 -1.13
C LYS A 514 35.23 18.28 -0.05
N GLY A 515 36.07 18.24 0.99
CA GLY A 515 36.00 19.19 2.12
C GLY A 515 34.96 18.84 3.19
N SER A 516 34.67 17.55 3.40
CA SER A 516 33.71 17.08 4.41
C SER A 516 34.35 16.45 5.64
N SER A 517 35.38 17.07 6.22
CA SER A 517 35.89 16.68 7.55
C SER A 517 35.06 17.35 8.66
N VAL A 518 35.09 16.82 9.89
CA VAL A 518 34.41 17.46 11.04
C VAL A 518 34.93 18.88 11.25
N ALA A 519 36.22 19.14 11.00
CA ALA A 519 36.82 20.47 11.11
C ALA A 519 36.22 21.46 10.09
N ASP A 520 35.91 21.02 8.87
CA ASP A 520 35.28 21.88 7.85
C ASP A 520 33.86 22.28 8.26
N TYR A 521 33.11 21.37 8.91
CA TYR A 521 31.80 21.69 9.48
C TYR A 521 31.90 22.72 10.61
N ILE A 522 32.88 22.57 11.51
CA ILE A 522 33.11 23.52 12.61
C ILE A 522 33.46 24.90 12.04
N GLN A 523 34.46 24.97 11.16
CA GLN A 523 34.91 26.24 10.56
C GLN A 523 33.76 26.96 9.85
N SER A 524 32.99 26.23 9.02
CA SER A 524 31.83 26.82 8.35
C SER A 524 30.77 27.32 9.34
N MET A 525 30.49 26.59 10.42
CA MET A 525 29.54 27.07 11.42
C MET A 525 30.04 28.30 12.19
N GLU A 526 31.35 28.38 12.50
CA GLU A 526 31.97 29.57 13.08
C GLU A 526 31.88 30.78 12.13
N ASP A 527 32.26 30.59 10.87
CA ASP A 527 32.26 31.65 9.84
C ASP A 527 30.87 32.23 9.59
N ASN A 528 29.82 31.42 9.76
CA ASN A 528 28.43 31.81 9.52
C ASN A 528 27.65 32.10 10.82
N GLY A 529 28.30 32.06 11.99
CA GLY A 529 27.65 32.35 13.28
C GLY A 529 26.54 31.37 13.67
N VAL A 530 26.61 30.12 13.22
CA VAL A 530 25.67 29.05 13.61
C VAL A 530 25.99 28.61 15.04
N SER A 531 25.00 28.59 15.93
CA SER A 531 25.18 28.09 17.30
C SER A 531 25.51 26.60 17.28
N HIS A 532 26.66 26.23 17.84
CA HIS A 532 27.15 24.85 17.83
C HIS A 532 27.99 24.54 19.07
N ARG A 533 28.15 23.24 19.37
CA ARG A 533 29.02 22.74 20.45
C ARG A 533 30.04 21.77 19.87
N VAL A 534 31.33 22.06 20.08
CA VAL A 534 32.43 21.13 19.75
C VAL A 534 32.71 20.26 20.97
N MET A 535 32.80 18.94 20.75
CA MET A 535 32.93 17.94 21.80
C MET A 535 33.97 16.90 21.44
N ARG A 536 34.62 16.34 22.46
CA ARG A 536 35.37 15.08 22.33
C ARG A 536 34.44 13.89 22.44
N ALA A 537 34.83 12.74 21.89
CA ALA A 537 34.08 11.49 21.97
C ALA A 537 33.61 11.13 23.39
N LYS A 538 34.44 11.38 24.41
CA LYS A 538 34.08 11.16 25.82
C LYS A 538 32.80 11.89 26.22
N GLU A 539 32.64 13.15 25.83
CA GLU A 539 31.46 13.93 26.20
C GLU A 539 30.19 13.36 25.55
N VAL A 540 30.28 12.93 24.28
CA VAL A 540 29.17 12.29 23.57
C VAL A 540 28.84 10.91 24.18
N ASN A 541 29.87 10.16 24.58
CA ASN A 541 29.71 8.86 25.25
C ASN A 541 29.08 8.99 26.63
N ASP A 542 29.35 10.07 27.36
CA ASP A 542 28.70 10.36 28.63
C ASP A 542 27.22 10.76 28.42
N GLU A 543 26.92 11.49 27.34
CA GLU A 543 25.58 11.96 26.98
C GLU A 543 24.67 10.85 26.44
N TYR A 544 25.19 9.96 25.59
CA TYR A 544 24.47 8.85 24.95
C TYR A 544 24.97 7.48 25.44
N LYS A 545 25.35 7.40 26.72
CA LYS A 545 25.96 6.20 27.33
C LYS A 545 25.13 4.93 27.18
N ASP A 546 23.80 5.09 27.10
CA ASP A 546 22.81 4.02 27.01
C ASP A 546 22.46 3.66 25.56
N GLN A 547 23.01 4.39 24.58
CA GLN A 547 22.74 4.20 23.15
C GLN A 547 23.99 3.84 22.35
N LEU A 548 25.12 4.53 22.52
CA LEU A 548 26.31 4.29 21.69
C LEU A 548 27.63 4.57 22.42
N LYS A 549 28.74 4.15 21.79
CA LYS A 549 30.10 4.48 22.22
C LYS A 549 30.98 4.82 21.02
N LEU A 550 31.32 6.09 20.87
CA LEU A 550 32.28 6.61 19.90
C LEU A 550 33.73 6.30 20.30
N PRO A 551 34.63 6.04 19.32
CA PRO A 551 36.07 5.94 19.55
C PRO A 551 36.69 7.22 20.11
N ASP A 552 37.69 7.11 21.00
CA ASP A 552 38.26 8.23 21.76
C ASP A 552 38.90 9.32 20.88
N GLU A 553 39.36 8.94 19.68
CA GLU A 553 39.95 9.84 18.69
C GLU A 553 38.94 10.67 17.89
N TYR A 554 37.63 10.42 18.06
CA TYR A 554 36.60 11.16 17.33
C TYR A 554 36.44 12.58 17.88
N LEU A 555 36.31 13.51 16.95
CA LEU A 555 35.82 14.85 17.20
C LEU A 555 34.34 14.90 16.79
N CYS A 556 33.53 15.59 17.58
CA CYS A 556 32.11 15.77 17.32
C CYS A 556 31.77 17.26 17.32
N VAL A 557 30.81 17.64 16.47
CA VAL A 557 30.14 18.93 16.54
C VAL A 557 28.64 18.73 16.50
N SER A 558 27.91 19.42 17.39
CA SER A 558 26.45 19.40 17.40
C SER A 558 25.84 20.75 17.10
N GLU A 559 24.69 20.73 16.43
CA GLU A 559 23.89 21.90 16.06
C GLU A 559 22.44 21.65 16.48
N GLU A 560 21.86 22.59 17.23
CA GLU A 560 20.63 22.35 17.99
C GLU A 560 19.37 22.29 17.13
N ASP A 561 19.28 23.11 16.09
CA ASP A 561 18.15 23.17 15.14
C ASP A 561 18.24 22.08 14.06
N GLY A 562 19.20 21.16 14.16
CA GLY A 562 19.20 19.93 13.38
C GLY A 562 17.99 19.06 13.72
N GLY A 563 17.52 18.28 12.74
CA GLY A 563 16.41 17.38 12.99
C GLY A 563 15.87 16.68 11.76
N ILE A 564 14.57 16.41 11.79
CA ILE A 564 13.89 15.52 10.85
C ILE A 564 12.74 16.24 10.16
N LEU A 565 12.71 16.20 8.83
CA LEU A 565 11.55 16.56 8.02
C LEU A 565 10.78 15.30 7.62
N ARG A 566 9.45 15.30 7.78
CA ARG A 566 8.56 14.21 7.36
C ARG A 566 8.32 14.28 5.86
N ALA A 567 8.99 13.41 5.10
CA ALA A 567 9.20 13.62 3.67
C ALA A 567 7.91 13.56 2.83
N SER A 568 7.21 12.41 2.78
CA SER A 568 5.94 12.32 2.03
C SER A 568 4.93 13.38 2.49
N LYS A 569 4.81 13.57 3.82
CA LYS A 569 3.89 14.57 4.40
C LYS A 569 4.20 16.00 3.94
N ALA A 570 5.48 16.35 3.79
CA ALA A 570 5.88 17.67 3.32
C ALA A 570 5.53 17.87 1.84
N VAL A 571 5.74 16.87 0.99
CA VAL A 571 5.34 16.92 -0.43
C VAL A 571 3.83 17.08 -0.55
N ASP A 572 3.06 16.25 0.15
CA ASP A 572 1.60 16.30 0.14
C ASP A 572 1.09 17.68 0.59
N THR A 573 1.72 18.24 1.62
CA THR A 573 1.38 19.57 2.15
C THR A 573 1.65 20.68 1.15
N LEU A 574 2.77 20.63 0.44
CA LEU A 574 3.09 21.61 -0.60
C LEU A 574 2.09 21.54 -1.77
N GLN A 575 1.74 20.32 -2.21
CA GLN A 575 0.74 20.10 -3.25
C GLN A 575 -0.65 20.55 -2.81
N ASP A 576 -1.06 20.24 -1.58
CA ASP A 576 -2.33 20.71 -1.00
C ASP A 576 -2.40 22.24 -1.00
N LEU A 577 -1.35 22.92 -0.52
CA LEU A 577 -1.30 24.38 -0.48
C LEU A 577 -1.29 25.00 -1.89
N PHE A 578 -0.61 24.36 -2.85
CA PHE A 578 -0.62 24.77 -4.25
C PHE A 578 -2.04 24.70 -4.85
N ILE A 579 -2.73 23.58 -4.67
CA ILE A 579 -4.12 23.39 -5.13
C ILE A 579 -5.06 24.38 -4.43
N GLN A 580 -4.93 24.55 -3.12
CA GLN A 580 -5.73 25.50 -2.33
C GLN A 580 -5.57 26.95 -2.82
N ASN A 581 -4.40 27.32 -3.33
CA ASN A 581 -4.16 28.64 -3.91
C ASN A 581 -4.64 28.78 -5.37
N GLY A 582 -5.31 27.75 -5.92
CA GLY A 582 -5.87 27.74 -7.27
C GLY A 582 -4.92 27.23 -8.36
N GLY A 583 -3.86 26.52 -7.98
CA GLY A 583 -3.01 25.81 -8.93
C GLY A 583 -3.63 24.51 -9.44
N GLU A 584 -3.30 24.10 -10.66
CA GLU A 584 -3.75 22.84 -11.26
C GLU A 584 -2.64 21.79 -11.17
N LEU A 585 -2.91 20.63 -10.57
CA LEU A 585 -1.99 19.48 -10.50
C LEU A 585 -2.60 18.32 -11.30
N LEU A 586 -1.86 17.80 -12.28
CA LEU A 586 -2.23 16.60 -13.03
C LEU A 586 -1.19 15.50 -12.82
N ASP A 587 -1.63 14.35 -12.32
CA ASP A 587 -0.84 13.13 -12.21
C ASP A 587 -1.02 12.22 -13.44
N ASN A 588 -0.16 11.22 -13.61
CA ASN A 588 -0.15 10.32 -14.78
C ASN A 588 0.04 11.03 -16.15
N HIS A 589 0.65 12.20 -16.15
CA HIS A 589 0.92 13.02 -17.34
C HIS A 589 2.42 13.08 -17.62
N GLN A 590 2.98 11.96 -18.05
CA GLN A 590 4.39 11.88 -18.47
C GLN A 590 4.64 12.83 -19.65
N VAL A 591 5.64 13.70 -19.55
CA VAL A 591 6.05 14.58 -20.66
C VAL A 591 6.81 13.77 -21.71
N THR A 592 6.30 13.78 -22.94
CA THR A 592 6.83 13.05 -24.11
C THR A 592 7.37 13.97 -25.19
N GLY A 593 7.25 15.29 -25.02
CA GLY A 593 7.83 16.26 -25.94
C GLY A 593 7.72 17.70 -25.43
N ILE A 594 8.65 18.54 -25.88
CA ILE A 594 8.66 19.99 -25.61
C ILE A 594 8.97 20.70 -26.92
N ILE A 595 8.13 21.64 -27.33
CA ILE A 595 8.25 22.39 -28.57
C ILE A 595 8.35 23.87 -28.23
N ASN A 596 9.38 24.55 -28.76
CA ASN A 596 9.45 26.00 -28.72
C ASN A 596 8.71 26.55 -29.94
N ASN A 597 7.69 27.38 -29.71
CA ASN A 597 6.88 27.97 -30.76
C ASN A 597 7.48 29.31 -31.24
N ASP A 598 7.08 29.75 -32.44
CA ASP A 598 7.53 31.01 -33.03
C ASP A 598 7.04 32.26 -32.28
N ASP A 599 6.05 32.12 -31.39
CA ASP A 599 5.43 33.18 -30.59
C ASP A 599 6.00 33.29 -29.16
N ASP A 600 7.20 32.74 -28.94
CA ASP A 600 7.89 32.64 -27.64
C ASP A 600 7.17 31.78 -26.59
N THR A 601 6.08 31.09 -26.94
CA THR A 601 5.45 30.08 -26.07
C THR A 601 6.10 28.71 -26.22
N ILE A 602 5.83 27.82 -25.25
CA ILE A 602 6.35 26.46 -25.20
C ILE A 602 5.18 25.50 -25.14
N THR A 603 5.13 24.52 -26.03
CA THR A 603 4.17 23.41 -25.98
C THR A 603 4.78 22.21 -25.28
N VAL A 604 4.10 21.68 -24.28
CA VAL A 604 4.42 20.45 -23.57
C VAL A 604 3.45 19.36 -24.03
N LEU A 605 3.98 18.26 -24.55
CA LEU A 605 3.24 17.08 -24.98
C LEU A 605 3.28 16.03 -23.88
N THR A 606 2.16 15.34 -23.64
CA THR A 606 2.07 14.27 -22.65
C THR A 606 1.78 12.89 -23.27
N GLY A 607 2.11 11.83 -22.55
CA GLY A 607 1.86 10.44 -22.95
C GLY A 607 0.38 10.09 -23.12
N SER A 608 -0.53 10.86 -22.50
CA SER A 608 -1.98 10.79 -22.72
C SER A 608 -2.44 11.38 -24.06
N GLY A 609 -1.54 12.01 -24.83
CA GLY A 609 -1.85 12.72 -26.06
C GLY A 609 -2.32 14.16 -25.87
N THR A 610 -2.38 14.64 -24.61
CA THR A 610 -2.73 16.02 -24.27
C THR A 610 -1.58 16.98 -24.58
N GLN A 611 -1.91 18.22 -24.96
CA GLN A 611 -0.95 19.27 -25.23
C GLN A 611 -1.27 20.50 -24.39
N PHE A 612 -0.26 21.03 -23.71
CA PHE A 612 -0.37 22.23 -22.89
C PHE A 612 0.61 23.28 -23.40
N ASN A 613 0.18 24.53 -23.53
CA ASN A 613 1.05 25.64 -23.91
C ASN A 613 1.40 26.46 -22.68
N THR A 614 2.59 27.07 -22.66
CA THR A 614 3.00 27.96 -21.58
C THR A 614 3.93 29.06 -22.01
N LYS A 615 3.94 30.17 -21.26
CA LYS A 615 4.95 31.23 -21.42
C LYS A 615 6.28 30.87 -20.76
N LYS A 616 6.25 30.08 -19.68
CA LYS A 616 7.43 29.67 -18.91
C LYS A 616 7.34 28.20 -18.52
N LEU A 617 8.40 27.44 -18.74
CA LEU A 617 8.49 26.04 -18.37
C LEU A 617 9.55 25.85 -17.28
N ILE A 618 9.21 25.21 -16.18
CA ILE A 618 10.14 24.84 -15.11
C ILE A 618 10.29 23.32 -15.10
N LEU A 619 11.52 22.82 -15.14
CA LEU A 619 11.83 21.39 -15.15
C LEU A 619 12.47 20.96 -13.83
N THR A 620 11.76 20.15 -13.05
CA THR A 620 12.18 19.59 -11.75
C THR A 620 11.95 18.08 -11.69
N THR A 621 12.31 17.37 -12.76
CA THR A 621 11.94 15.97 -13.00
C THR A 621 12.85 14.92 -12.35
N GLY A 622 13.67 15.34 -11.37
CA GLY A 622 14.48 14.45 -10.55
C GLY A 622 15.35 13.49 -11.38
N PRO A 623 15.30 12.17 -11.14
CA PRO A 623 16.08 11.20 -11.92
C PRO A 623 15.82 11.21 -13.43
N TRP A 624 14.67 11.71 -13.89
CA TRP A 624 14.31 11.77 -15.31
C TRP A 624 14.77 13.03 -16.03
N THR A 625 15.54 13.92 -15.37
CA THR A 625 15.95 15.21 -15.95
C THR A 625 16.51 15.08 -17.37
N ASN A 626 17.54 14.26 -17.61
CA ASN A 626 18.12 14.15 -18.97
C ASN A 626 17.13 13.55 -19.99
N LYS A 627 16.21 12.68 -19.58
CA LYS A 627 15.15 12.12 -20.47
C LYS A 627 14.14 13.18 -20.90
N VAL A 628 13.99 14.27 -20.14
CA VAL A 628 13.14 15.40 -20.52
C VAL A 628 13.94 16.48 -21.25
N LEU A 629 15.18 16.74 -20.81
CA LEU A 629 16.05 17.75 -21.44
C LEU A 629 16.45 17.41 -22.89
N GLN A 630 16.47 16.12 -23.27
CA GLN A 630 16.71 15.71 -24.65
C GLN A 630 15.68 16.28 -25.65
N TYR A 631 14.44 16.56 -25.24
CA TYR A 631 13.43 17.19 -26.10
C TYR A 631 13.80 18.63 -26.47
N ILE A 632 14.64 19.28 -25.67
CA ILE A 632 15.10 20.65 -25.87
C ILE A 632 16.60 20.74 -26.20
N GLY A 633 17.24 19.60 -26.50
CA GLY A 633 18.57 19.55 -27.12
C GLY A 633 19.75 19.79 -26.19
N ILE A 634 19.59 19.55 -24.88
CA ILE A 634 20.72 19.59 -23.93
C ILE A 634 20.77 18.34 -23.05
N GLU A 635 21.97 18.01 -22.58
CA GLU A 635 22.21 16.97 -21.58
C GLU A 635 23.09 17.52 -20.46
N LEU A 636 22.71 17.27 -19.21
CA LEU A 636 23.48 17.63 -18.02
C LEU A 636 24.33 16.44 -17.54
N PRO A 637 25.47 16.65 -16.86
CA PRO A 637 26.35 15.57 -16.44
C PRO A 637 25.84 14.96 -15.13
N LEU A 638 24.69 14.29 -15.20
CA LEU A 638 23.96 13.74 -14.07
C LEU A 638 24.22 12.24 -13.95
N LYS A 639 24.51 11.78 -12.73
CA LYS A 639 24.56 10.36 -12.38
C LYS A 639 23.38 9.99 -11.51
N MET A 640 22.64 8.95 -11.90
CA MET A 640 21.53 8.44 -11.10
C MET A 640 22.04 7.33 -10.20
N LEU A 641 22.19 7.61 -8.91
CA LEU A 641 22.82 6.72 -7.95
C LEU A 641 21.79 6.03 -7.08
N ARG A 642 21.89 4.70 -6.95
CA ARG A 642 21.10 3.93 -6.00
C ARG A 642 21.57 4.20 -4.57
N VAL A 643 20.61 4.35 -3.66
CA VAL A 643 20.87 4.51 -2.22
C VAL A 643 19.94 3.62 -1.43
N GLU A 644 20.47 3.00 -0.40
CA GLU A 644 19.72 2.11 0.49
C GLU A 644 19.44 2.80 1.82
N HIS A 645 18.23 2.61 2.33
CA HIS A 645 17.78 3.05 3.64
C HIS A 645 17.56 1.81 4.50
N CYS A 646 18.46 1.59 5.46
CA CYS A 646 18.45 0.42 6.32
C CYS A 646 17.82 0.76 7.67
N TYR A 647 16.90 -0.09 8.12
CA TYR A 647 16.19 0.06 9.39
C TYR A 647 16.55 -1.10 10.31
N TRP A 648 16.97 -0.78 11.53
CA TRP A 648 17.57 -1.71 12.46
C TRP A 648 16.65 -1.89 13.65
N LYS A 649 16.36 -3.14 14.01
CA LYS A 649 15.47 -3.47 15.12
C LYS A 649 16.15 -3.12 16.44
N THR A 650 15.41 -2.46 17.33
CA THR A 650 15.85 -2.26 18.71
C THR A 650 15.02 -3.07 19.71
N LEU A 651 15.67 -3.54 20.77
CA LEU A 651 15.02 -4.12 21.96
C LEU A 651 14.56 -3.03 22.94
N ASN A 652 14.99 -1.79 22.75
CA ASN A 652 14.65 -0.65 23.61
C ASN A 652 14.22 0.58 22.78
N PRO A 653 12.96 0.58 22.27
CA PRO A 653 12.46 1.67 21.42
C PRO A 653 12.52 3.06 22.05
N GLU A 654 12.38 3.16 23.37
CA GLU A 654 12.35 4.46 24.04
C GLU A 654 13.71 5.16 23.98
N SER A 655 14.82 4.41 24.14
CA SER A 655 16.18 4.98 24.09
C SER A 655 16.53 5.61 22.75
N TYR A 656 15.87 5.16 21.67
CA TYR A 656 16.09 5.64 20.30
C TYR A 656 14.92 6.49 19.76
N SER A 657 14.00 6.95 20.62
CA SER A 657 12.89 7.81 20.20
C SER A 657 13.38 9.19 19.75
N VAL A 658 12.57 9.90 18.95
CA VAL A 658 12.86 11.30 18.56
C VAL A 658 13.07 12.26 19.73
N ARG A 659 12.69 11.88 20.96
CA ARG A 659 12.90 12.68 22.17
C ARG A 659 14.27 12.41 22.82
N ASN A 660 14.79 11.20 22.69
CA ASN A 660 15.93 10.72 23.47
C ASN A 660 17.19 10.47 22.63
N PHE A 661 17.09 10.52 21.29
CA PHE A 661 18.21 10.25 20.41
C PHE A 661 18.23 11.21 19.20
N PRO A 662 19.37 11.81 18.84
CA PRO A 662 19.45 12.81 17.79
C PRO A 662 19.54 12.17 16.41
N VAL A 663 19.35 12.99 15.37
CA VAL A 663 19.89 12.62 14.05
C VAL A 663 21.41 12.73 14.09
N PHE A 664 22.10 11.90 13.33
CA PHE A 664 23.56 11.97 13.28
C PHE A 664 24.12 11.73 11.88
N ALA A 665 25.36 12.18 11.67
CA ALA A 665 26.17 11.88 10.51
C ALA A 665 27.61 11.54 10.95
N CYS A 666 28.07 10.34 10.63
CA CYS A 666 29.43 9.90 10.86
C CYS A 666 30.27 9.94 9.57
N ILE A 667 31.34 10.72 9.60
CA ILE A 667 32.28 10.87 8.50
C ILE A 667 33.34 9.78 8.60
N LEU A 668 33.33 8.86 7.63
CA LEU A 668 34.30 7.78 7.49
C LEU A 668 35.20 8.05 6.27
N SER A 669 36.38 7.42 6.24
CA SER A 669 37.25 7.44 5.05
C SER A 669 36.62 6.74 3.83
N THR A 670 35.65 5.87 4.06
CA THR A 670 34.95 5.07 3.04
C THR A 670 33.61 5.66 2.60
N GLY A 671 33.09 6.67 3.31
CA GLY A 671 31.77 7.23 3.03
C GLY A 671 31.17 8.02 4.19
N LEU A 672 29.84 8.16 4.18
CA LEU A 672 29.08 8.82 5.24
C LEU A 672 28.00 7.89 5.76
N VAL A 673 28.05 7.54 7.04
CA VAL A 673 26.92 6.89 7.72
C VAL A 673 26.04 7.98 8.30
N TYR A 674 24.72 7.84 8.20
CA TYR A 674 23.79 8.76 8.85
C TYR A 674 22.64 8.00 9.50
N GLY A 675 22.12 8.57 10.57
CA GLY A 675 21.05 7.95 11.36
C GLY A 675 19.91 8.90 11.66
N VAL A 676 18.72 8.33 11.73
CA VAL A 676 17.49 8.98 12.16
C VAL A 676 16.85 8.12 13.26
N PRO A 677 16.46 8.71 14.40
CA PRO A 677 15.78 8.00 15.49
C PRO A 677 14.43 7.42 15.03
N ILE A 678 13.80 6.64 15.91
CA ILE A 678 12.51 5.98 15.63
C ILE A 678 11.44 7.03 15.35
N LEU A 679 11.03 7.09 14.09
CA LEU A 679 9.95 7.95 13.60
C LEU A 679 9.11 7.27 12.52
N GLU A 680 9.75 6.49 11.64
CA GLU A 680 9.11 5.90 10.45
C GLU A 680 8.42 4.58 10.77
N TYR A 681 9.13 3.67 11.45
CA TYR A 681 8.61 2.35 11.83
C TYR A 681 8.75 2.13 13.33
N PRO A 682 7.70 1.66 14.03
CA PRO A 682 7.78 1.36 15.46
C PRO A 682 8.90 0.36 15.76
N GLY A 683 9.79 0.72 16.69
CA GLY A 683 10.88 -0.15 17.12
C GLY A 683 12.05 -0.29 16.13
N LEU A 684 12.07 0.49 15.03
CA LEU A 684 13.19 0.46 14.08
C LEU A 684 13.86 1.83 13.95
N VAL A 685 15.19 1.83 14.07
CA VAL A 685 16.05 3.02 13.88
C VAL A 685 16.57 3.03 12.46
N LYS A 686 16.48 4.15 11.74
CA LYS A 686 17.05 4.24 10.39
C LYS A 686 18.53 4.57 10.49
N ILE A 687 19.41 3.71 10.01
CA ILE A 687 20.85 3.97 9.93
C ILE A 687 21.32 3.47 8.57
N SER A 688 21.84 4.40 7.76
CA SER A 688 22.08 4.18 6.33
C SER A 688 23.46 4.67 5.93
N PHE A 689 23.99 4.12 4.84
CA PHE A 689 25.33 4.41 4.37
C PHE A 689 25.31 5.04 2.98
N ARG A 690 26.10 6.09 2.81
CA ARG A 690 26.43 6.69 1.52
C ARG A 690 27.85 6.28 1.14
N ASN A 691 27.95 5.35 0.20
CA ASN A 691 29.19 4.76 -0.28
C ASN A 691 29.90 5.65 -1.31
N ILE A 692 31.25 5.67 -1.30
CA ILE A 692 32.09 6.32 -2.32
C ILE A 692 32.09 5.56 -3.65
N LYS A 693 31.85 4.23 -3.64
CA LYS A 693 31.91 3.38 -4.85
C LYS A 693 30.75 3.58 -5.83
N GLU A 694 29.78 4.44 -5.52
CA GLU A 694 28.67 4.94 -6.38
C GLU A 694 28.12 3.97 -7.44
N ILE A 695 26.93 3.41 -7.18
CA ILE A 695 26.25 2.51 -8.11
C ILE A 695 25.25 3.29 -8.97
N GLU A 696 25.55 3.42 -10.26
CA GLU A 696 24.65 4.04 -11.24
C GLU A 696 23.49 3.10 -11.63
N VAL A 697 22.30 3.66 -11.79
CA VAL A 697 21.06 2.94 -12.15
C VAL A 697 20.25 3.71 -13.18
N ASP A 698 19.51 3.02 -14.05
CA ASP A 698 18.49 3.68 -14.87
C ASP A 698 17.23 3.92 -14.02
N PRO A 699 16.71 5.17 -13.93
CA PRO A 699 15.49 5.45 -13.17
C PRO A 699 14.24 4.74 -13.67
N ASP A 700 14.19 4.26 -14.91
CA ASP A 700 13.08 3.45 -15.43
C ASP A 700 13.23 1.96 -15.11
N CYS A 701 14.45 1.47 -14.89
CA CYS A 701 14.73 0.05 -14.65
C CYS A 701 15.01 -0.22 -13.17
N ARG A 702 14.01 0.01 -12.30
CA ARG A 702 14.19 -0.10 -10.85
C ARG A 702 14.20 -1.55 -10.36
N ASP A 703 15.38 -2.12 -10.13
CA ASP A 703 15.56 -3.44 -9.50
C ASP A 703 15.36 -3.38 -7.97
N PHE A 704 14.12 -3.59 -7.53
CA PHE A 704 13.74 -3.58 -6.11
C PHE A 704 14.15 -4.81 -5.29
N LYS A 705 14.94 -5.76 -5.83
CA LYS A 705 15.17 -7.05 -5.15
C LYS A 705 16.62 -7.34 -4.75
N SER A 706 17.59 -6.54 -5.20
CA SER A 706 19.00 -6.72 -4.81
C SER A 706 19.45 -5.69 -3.78
N SER A 707 19.29 -5.97 -2.48
CA SER A 707 20.06 -5.23 -1.46
C SER A 707 21.55 -5.48 -1.70
N HIS A 708 22.35 -4.42 -1.69
CA HIS A 708 23.80 -4.58 -1.82
C HIS A 708 24.31 -5.13 -0.48
N LEU A 709 24.51 -6.46 -0.45
CA LEU A 709 25.05 -7.18 0.71
C LEU A 709 26.33 -6.55 1.28
N GLU A 710 27.08 -5.77 0.50
CA GLU A 710 28.28 -5.05 0.94
C GLU A 710 27.96 -3.83 1.82
N ASP A 711 26.96 -3.00 1.48
CA ASP A 711 26.60 -1.81 2.27
C ASP A 711 25.97 -2.19 3.61
N CYS A 712 25.14 -3.24 3.63
CA CYS A 712 24.57 -3.80 4.85
C CYS A 712 25.66 -4.34 5.79
N LYS A 713 26.70 -4.99 5.25
CA LYS A 713 27.84 -5.48 6.05
C LYS A 713 28.64 -4.33 6.67
N ILE A 714 28.95 -3.30 5.88
CA ILE A 714 29.64 -2.10 6.39
C ILE A 714 28.83 -1.44 7.51
N LEU A 715 27.50 -1.38 7.37
CA LEU A 715 26.64 -0.86 8.42
C LEU A 715 26.63 -1.76 9.66
N SER A 716 26.54 -3.09 9.52
CA SER A 716 26.66 -4.02 10.66
C SER A 716 27.99 -3.82 11.41
N GLU A 717 29.11 -3.76 10.69
CA GLU A 717 30.43 -3.49 11.27
C GLU A 717 30.51 -2.12 11.93
N PHE A 718 29.89 -1.10 11.33
CA PHE A 718 29.81 0.24 11.91
C PHE A 718 29.04 0.22 13.24
N LEU A 719 27.87 -0.43 13.28
CA LEU A 719 27.04 -0.51 14.49
C LEU A 719 27.74 -1.27 15.62
N GLU A 720 28.46 -2.34 15.28
CA GLU A 720 29.26 -3.10 16.23
C GLU A 720 30.45 -2.26 16.76
N THR A 721 31.21 -1.62 15.86
CA THR A 721 32.38 -0.80 16.22
C THR A 721 32.01 0.39 17.11
N HIS A 722 30.84 0.99 16.86
CA HIS A 722 30.34 2.11 17.67
C HIS A 722 29.40 1.66 18.81
N SER A 723 29.32 0.34 19.03
CA SER A 723 28.58 -0.29 20.14
C SER A 723 27.16 0.26 20.36
N PHE A 724 26.36 0.33 19.29
CA PHE A 724 24.97 0.79 19.36
C PHE A 724 24.08 -0.15 20.19
N ARG A 725 23.88 0.13 21.47
CA ARG A 725 23.24 -0.81 22.42
C ARG A 725 21.82 -1.17 22.00
N ASP A 726 21.38 -2.38 22.33
CA ASP A 726 20.01 -2.86 22.06
C ASP A 726 19.60 -2.89 20.58
N LEU A 727 20.48 -2.61 19.60
CA LEU A 727 20.21 -2.84 18.18
C LEU A 727 20.64 -4.26 17.75
N ASP A 728 19.85 -4.89 16.90
CA ASP A 728 20.20 -6.14 16.23
C ASP A 728 21.11 -5.86 15.02
N TYR A 729 22.41 -6.16 15.12
CA TYR A 729 23.38 -5.91 14.05
C TYR A 729 23.41 -6.98 12.95
N SER A 730 22.69 -8.10 13.12
CA SER A 730 22.83 -9.26 12.24
C SER A 730 22.40 -8.96 10.81
N THR A 731 21.32 -8.21 10.65
CA THR A 731 20.80 -7.71 9.38
C THR A 731 19.84 -6.55 9.65
N PRO A 732 19.73 -5.57 8.75
CA PRO A 732 18.61 -4.65 8.80
C PRO A 732 17.29 -5.41 8.68
N ALA A 733 16.30 -4.99 9.45
CA ALA A 733 14.93 -5.53 9.43
C ALA A 733 14.17 -5.09 8.17
N ILE A 734 14.46 -3.88 7.67
CA ILE A 734 13.91 -3.35 6.43
C ILE A 734 15.05 -2.67 5.65
N VAL A 735 15.09 -2.87 4.34
CA VAL A 735 15.93 -2.11 3.41
C VAL A 735 15.03 -1.52 2.34
N GLU A 736 14.95 -0.19 2.30
CA GLU A 736 14.26 0.53 1.24
C GLU A 736 15.27 1.13 0.27
N GLN A 737 14.89 1.24 -1.01
CA GLN A 737 15.75 1.82 -2.03
C GLN A 737 15.27 3.22 -2.43
N CYS A 738 16.19 4.12 -2.72
CA CYS A 738 15.97 5.48 -3.20
C CYS A 738 16.99 5.81 -4.32
N ILE A 739 16.78 6.91 -5.05
CA ILE A 739 17.67 7.36 -6.12
C ILE A 739 18.16 8.78 -5.82
N TYR A 740 19.46 9.01 -5.97
CA TYR A 740 20.06 10.35 -5.99
C TYR A 740 20.41 10.76 -7.41
N THR A 741 20.05 11.98 -7.79
CA THR A 741 20.50 12.61 -9.04
C THR A 741 21.72 13.48 -8.74
N LYS A 742 22.91 12.94 -8.94
CA LYS A 742 24.18 13.56 -8.54
C LYS A 742 24.81 14.38 -9.67
N THR A 743 25.30 15.57 -9.35
CA THR A 743 26.15 16.41 -10.23
C THR A 743 27.63 16.22 -9.91
N PRO A 744 28.56 16.62 -10.80
CA PRO A 744 29.99 16.48 -10.55
C PRO A 744 30.47 17.31 -9.34
N SER A 745 29.89 18.50 -9.12
CA SER A 745 30.17 19.35 -7.97
C SER A 745 29.41 18.94 -6.71
N SER A 746 28.36 18.11 -6.84
CA SER A 746 27.33 17.87 -5.83
C SER A 746 26.42 19.06 -5.52
N ASP A 747 26.57 20.18 -6.23
CA ASP A 747 25.65 21.32 -6.19
C ASP A 747 24.53 21.16 -7.24
N PRO A 748 23.29 21.59 -6.96
CA PRO A 748 22.23 21.57 -7.95
C PRO A 748 22.46 22.59 -9.06
N TYR A 749 21.88 22.32 -10.24
CA TYR A 749 21.72 23.31 -11.29
C TYR A 749 20.41 24.06 -11.08
N LEU A 750 20.48 25.38 -10.95
CA LEU A 750 19.36 26.31 -10.80
C LEU A 750 19.57 27.48 -11.78
N ASP A 751 19.11 27.31 -13.01
CA ASP A 751 19.44 28.27 -14.08
C ASP A 751 18.41 28.26 -15.22
N TYR A 752 18.54 29.23 -16.12
CA TYR A 752 17.84 29.21 -17.40
C TYR A 752 18.45 28.19 -18.35
N HIS A 753 17.65 27.67 -19.27
CA HIS A 753 18.15 26.96 -20.42
C HIS A 753 19.09 27.87 -21.23
N PRO A 754 20.28 27.40 -21.66
CA PRO A 754 21.32 28.25 -22.27
C PRO A 754 20.87 29.05 -23.49
N ASN A 755 19.93 28.50 -24.26
CA ASN A 755 19.44 29.09 -25.50
C ASN A 755 17.96 29.50 -25.45
N ASN A 756 17.28 29.32 -24.31
CA ASN A 756 15.87 29.68 -24.17
C ASN A 756 15.56 30.20 -22.75
N PRO A 757 15.46 31.51 -22.52
CA PRO A 757 15.18 32.08 -21.21
C PRO A 757 13.75 31.84 -20.70
N ASN A 758 12.89 31.19 -21.50
CA ASN A 758 11.56 30.76 -21.07
C ASN A 758 11.55 29.37 -20.43
N ILE A 759 12.67 28.64 -20.48
CA ILE A 759 12.83 27.35 -19.81
C ILE A 759 13.78 27.52 -18.62
N ILE A 760 13.36 27.10 -17.43
CA ILE A 760 14.11 27.12 -16.18
C ILE A 760 14.33 25.68 -15.72
N ILE A 761 15.53 25.37 -15.24
CA ILE A 761 15.93 24.01 -14.86
C ILE A 761 16.33 24.00 -13.39
N GLY A 762 15.70 23.12 -12.62
CA GLY A 762 16.08 22.76 -11.25
C GLY A 762 16.42 21.28 -11.19
N ALA A 763 17.71 20.93 -11.18
CA ALA A 763 18.15 19.54 -11.29
C ALA A 763 19.40 19.24 -10.47
N GLY A 764 19.71 17.96 -10.26
CA GLY A 764 21.03 17.59 -9.73
C GLY A 764 21.22 17.75 -8.22
N PHE A 765 20.15 17.58 -7.44
CA PHE A 765 20.15 17.83 -5.99
C PHE A 765 20.99 16.88 -5.13
N SER A 766 21.69 15.92 -5.74
CA SER A 766 22.83 15.18 -5.17
C SER A 766 22.59 14.60 -3.78
N GLY A 767 21.37 14.10 -3.53
CA GLY A 767 20.97 13.42 -2.29
C GLY A 767 20.78 14.31 -1.07
N HIS A 768 20.75 15.62 -1.24
CA HIS A 768 20.63 16.56 -0.13
C HIS A 768 19.69 17.76 -0.36
N GLY A 769 18.99 17.81 -1.50
CA GLY A 769 18.08 18.90 -1.85
C GLY A 769 16.79 19.02 -1.03
N PHE A 770 16.24 17.92 -0.50
CA PHE A 770 14.91 17.94 0.12
C PHE A 770 14.72 19.05 1.17
N LYS A 771 15.72 19.26 2.04
CA LYS A 771 15.67 20.30 3.08
C LYS A 771 15.68 21.73 2.53
N LEU A 772 16.22 21.92 1.32
CA LEU A 772 16.30 23.19 0.59
C LEU A 772 15.03 23.46 -0.24
N ALA A 773 14.06 22.54 -0.29
CA ALA A 773 12.98 22.62 -1.26
C ALA A 773 12.19 23.94 -1.24
N PRO A 774 11.84 24.55 -0.09
CA PRO A 774 11.13 25.83 -0.09
C PRO A 774 11.97 26.98 -0.66
N ILE A 775 13.28 26.99 -0.39
CA ILE A 775 14.18 28.05 -0.89
C ILE A 775 14.49 27.85 -2.37
N VAL A 776 14.65 26.60 -2.83
CA VAL A 776 14.74 26.28 -4.26
C VAL A 776 13.44 26.67 -4.96
N GLY A 777 12.30 26.36 -4.36
CA GLY A 777 10.97 26.77 -4.82
C GLY A 777 10.87 28.28 -5.05
N LYS A 778 11.37 29.06 -4.08
CA LYS A 778 11.47 30.53 -4.16
C LYS A 778 12.39 30.99 -5.30
N ILE A 779 13.59 30.45 -5.41
CA ILE A 779 14.56 30.80 -6.46
C ILE A 779 13.99 30.52 -7.86
N LEU A 780 13.46 29.30 -8.09
CA LEU A 780 12.88 28.93 -9.37
C LEU A 780 11.66 29.79 -9.72
N SER A 781 10.87 30.20 -8.71
CA SER A 781 9.77 31.16 -8.92
C SER A 781 10.27 32.54 -9.30
N GLU A 782 11.32 33.05 -8.65
CA GLU A 782 11.94 34.35 -8.98
C GLU A 782 12.42 34.35 -10.44
N LEU A 783 13.11 33.29 -10.87
CA LEU A 783 13.58 33.13 -12.25
C LEU A 783 12.43 33.10 -13.25
N ALA A 784 11.37 32.34 -12.98
CA ALA A 784 10.20 32.25 -13.86
C ALA A 784 9.45 33.59 -13.99
N LEU A 785 9.44 34.39 -12.93
CA LEU A 785 8.82 35.72 -12.91
C LEU A 785 9.72 36.84 -13.45
N GLY A 786 10.98 36.54 -13.81
CA GLY A 786 11.95 37.54 -14.27
C GLY A 786 12.43 38.48 -13.15
N GLU A 787 12.31 38.05 -11.89
CA GLU A 787 12.79 38.78 -10.72
C GLU A 787 14.30 38.58 -10.54
N THR A 788 14.98 39.51 -9.86
CA THR A 788 16.38 39.30 -9.47
C THR A 788 16.43 38.22 -8.38
N PRO A 789 17.20 37.13 -8.56
CA PRO A 789 17.31 36.07 -7.56
C PRO A 789 17.77 36.63 -6.22
N SER A 790 17.14 36.18 -5.14
CA SER A 790 17.44 36.61 -3.77
C SER A 790 18.79 36.09 -3.24
N TYR A 791 19.48 35.25 -4.00
CA TYR A 791 20.77 34.63 -3.66
C TYR A 791 21.72 34.63 -4.86
N ASP A 792 23.02 34.60 -4.57
CA ASP A 792 24.04 34.41 -5.59
C ASP A 792 23.95 32.99 -6.17
N LEU A 793 23.52 32.91 -7.43
CA LEU A 793 23.38 31.64 -8.15
C LEU A 793 24.66 31.21 -8.85
N SER A 794 25.78 31.94 -8.72
CA SER A 794 27.07 31.58 -9.35
C SER A 794 27.48 30.11 -9.14
N PRO A 795 27.29 29.49 -7.95
CA PRO A 795 27.60 28.07 -7.74
C PRO A 795 26.65 27.09 -8.45
N PHE A 796 25.46 27.53 -8.86
CA PHE A 796 24.37 26.70 -9.39
C PHE A 796 24.14 26.86 -10.90
N LYS A 797 25.01 27.62 -11.60
CA LYS A 797 24.89 27.90 -13.04
C LYS A 797 25.15 26.67 -13.91
N ILE A 798 24.44 26.58 -15.03
CA ILE A 798 24.60 25.52 -16.04
C ILE A 798 25.81 25.79 -16.96
N GLN A 799 26.24 27.06 -17.03
CA GLN A 799 27.09 27.67 -18.06
C GLN A 799 28.57 27.23 -18.01
N GLN A 800 28.81 25.91 -18.01
CA GLN A 800 30.08 25.19 -18.19
C GLN A 800 29.93 23.65 -18.15
N ALA A 801 28.73 23.11 -17.93
CA ALA A 801 28.53 21.69 -17.60
C ALA A 801 27.69 20.88 -18.60
N TYR A 802 27.03 21.49 -19.58
CA TYR A 802 26.09 20.79 -20.47
C TYR A 802 26.69 20.44 -21.84
N THR A 803 26.15 19.39 -22.46
CA THR A 803 26.44 19.02 -23.86
C THR A 803 25.22 19.34 -24.73
N SER A 804 25.43 19.97 -25.89
CA SER A 804 24.37 20.15 -26.89
C SER A 804 24.16 18.86 -27.68
N ILE A 805 22.90 18.45 -27.82
CA ILE A 805 22.49 17.25 -28.56
C ILE A 805 21.36 17.60 -29.53
N PRO A 806 21.18 16.88 -30.66
CA PRO A 806 20.03 17.07 -31.54
C PRO A 806 18.72 16.88 -30.76
N SER A 807 17.77 17.81 -30.89
CA SER A 807 16.44 17.63 -30.28
C SER A 807 15.69 16.47 -30.95
N ILE A 808 15.04 15.64 -30.15
CA ILE A 808 14.20 14.55 -30.65
C ILE A 808 12.84 15.14 -31.04
N VAL A 809 12.54 15.19 -32.34
CA VAL A 809 11.25 15.72 -32.87
C VAL A 809 10.12 14.74 -32.55
N ALA A 810 9.10 15.19 -31.83
CA ALA A 810 7.89 14.39 -31.54
C ALA A 810 6.98 14.27 -32.78
N PRO A 811 6.24 13.16 -32.97
CA PRO A 811 5.28 13.03 -34.06
C PRO A 811 4.03 13.92 -33.80
N PRO A 812 3.48 14.64 -34.80
CA PRO A 812 2.29 15.47 -34.60
C PRO A 812 0.99 14.67 -34.60
N ALA A 813 0.05 15.04 -33.71
CA ALA A 813 -1.28 14.45 -33.60
C ALA A 813 -2.28 15.01 -34.65
N ASN A 814 -2.87 14.10 -35.43
CA ASN A 814 -4.09 14.20 -36.25
C ASN A 814 -4.13 15.15 -37.47
N LYS A 815 -4.17 14.55 -38.68
CA LYS A 815 -5.02 15.02 -39.79
C LYS A 815 -5.79 13.85 -40.40
N LYS A 816 -7.13 13.98 -40.45
CA LYS A 816 -7.95 13.27 -41.44
C LYS A 816 -7.39 13.57 -42.83
N VAL A 817 -7.03 12.55 -43.60
CA VAL A 817 -6.73 12.72 -45.03
C VAL A 817 -7.64 11.80 -45.83
N GLN A 818 -8.55 12.45 -46.56
CA GLN A 818 -9.25 11.89 -47.71
C GLN A 818 -8.24 11.54 -48.80
N THR A 819 -8.53 10.43 -49.46
CA THR A 819 -7.90 9.89 -50.67
C THR A 819 -7.72 10.95 -51.77
N SER A 820 -6.53 11.04 -52.39
CA SER A 820 -6.34 10.66 -53.80
C SER A 820 -4.95 11.02 -54.38
N ALA A 821 -4.39 10.03 -55.09
CA ALA A 821 -3.54 10.08 -56.29
C ALA A 821 -2.04 10.52 -56.21
N SER A 822 -1.17 9.50 -56.16
CA SER A 822 0.02 9.19 -57.01
C SER A 822 0.91 10.34 -57.53
N SER A 823 2.23 10.43 -57.26
CA SER A 823 3.37 9.55 -57.67
C SER A 823 4.71 10.21 -57.17
N PRO A 824 5.94 9.70 -57.48
CA PRO A 824 6.71 8.53 -57.01
C PRO A 824 7.97 8.93 -56.18
N PRO A 825 8.98 8.04 -55.98
CA PRO A 825 9.36 7.42 -54.71
C PRO A 825 10.19 8.29 -53.73
N LEU A 826 9.88 8.16 -52.43
CA LEU A 826 10.65 8.73 -51.30
C LEU A 826 11.89 7.89 -50.97
N ALA A 827 12.99 8.55 -50.60
CA ALA A 827 14.03 7.93 -49.79
C ALA A 827 13.51 7.73 -48.34
N PRO A 828 13.88 6.63 -47.65
CA PRO A 828 13.01 5.95 -46.70
C PRO A 828 12.96 6.60 -45.29
N PRO A 829 11.83 6.43 -44.56
CA PRO A 829 11.66 6.87 -43.17
C PRO A 829 12.52 6.02 -42.21
N PRO A 830 12.76 6.46 -40.95
CA PRO A 830 13.43 5.62 -39.96
C PRO A 830 12.55 4.37 -39.76
N GLU A 831 13.09 3.20 -40.08
CA GLU A 831 12.35 1.94 -40.07
C GLU A 831 11.63 1.75 -38.73
N HIS A 832 10.31 1.48 -38.76
CA HIS A 832 9.65 0.81 -37.64
C HIS A 832 10.45 -0.46 -37.38
N LYS A 833 11.18 -0.52 -36.26
CA LYS A 833 12.05 -1.65 -35.91
C LYS A 833 11.22 -2.93 -35.96
N LEU A 834 11.41 -3.71 -37.03
CA LEU A 834 10.75 -4.99 -37.22
C LEU A 834 11.47 -6.02 -36.36
N TYR A 835 10.84 -6.49 -35.29
CA TYR A 835 11.38 -7.52 -34.42
C TYR A 835 11.31 -8.90 -35.08
N ASP A 836 12.34 -9.73 -34.90
CA ASP A 836 12.27 -11.11 -35.38
C ASP A 836 11.24 -11.90 -34.57
N VAL A 837 11.16 -11.65 -33.25
CA VAL A 837 10.15 -12.22 -32.36
C VAL A 837 9.73 -11.19 -31.31
N ILE A 838 8.42 -11.04 -31.09
CA ILE A 838 7.87 -10.40 -29.89
C ILE A 838 7.30 -11.49 -28.98
N VAL A 839 7.65 -11.45 -27.70
CA VAL A 839 7.08 -12.29 -26.64
C VAL A 839 6.21 -11.40 -25.75
N VAL A 840 4.96 -11.78 -25.52
CA VAL A 840 4.01 -11.03 -24.68
C VAL A 840 3.75 -11.78 -23.38
N GLY A 841 4.00 -11.11 -22.26
CA GLY A 841 3.95 -11.62 -20.89
C GLY A 841 5.35 -12.02 -20.39
N ALA A 842 5.93 -11.22 -19.51
CA ALA A 842 7.26 -11.45 -18.91
C ALA A 842 7.21 -12.29 -17.62
N GLY A 843 6.23 -13.20 -17.53
CA GLY A 843 6.22 -14.26 -16.52
C GLY A 843 7.36 -15.26 -16.72
N ALA A 844 7.30 -16.39 -15.99
CA ALA A 844 8.36 -17.41 -16.04
C ALA A 844 8.59 -17.95 -17.46
N GLU A 845 7.52 -18.33 -18.16
CA GLU A 845 7.60 -18.94 -19.49
C GLU A 845 8.04 -17.92 -20.57
N GLY A 846 7.50 -16.70 -20.55
CA GLY A 846 7.89 -15.66 -21.50
C GLY A 846 9.33 -15.19 -21.31
N SER A 847 9.76 -14.99 -20.05
CA SER A 847 11.16 -14.64 -19.73
C SER A 847 12.13 -15.75 -20.13
N ALA A 848 11.77 -17.02 -19.90
CA ALA A 848 12.57 -18.16 -20.33
C ALA A 848 12.66 -18.27 -21.86
N THR A 849 11.56 -18.01 -22.57
CA THR A 849 11.52 -18.00 -24.04
C THR A 849 12.42 -16.90 -24.59
N ALA A 850 12.26 -15.67 -24.10
CA ALA A 850 13.04 -14.53 -24.52
C ALA A 850 14.54 -14.75 -24.28
N TYR A 851 14.92 -15.20 -23.07
CA TYR A 851 16.30 -15.58 -22.76
C TYR A 851 16.83 -16.68 -23.69
N THR A 852 16.03 -17.71 -23.97
CA THR A 852 16.49 -18.81 -24.83
C THR A 852 16.74 -18.35 -26.26
N LEU A 853 15.88 -17.49 -26.81
CA LEU A 853 16.08 -16.88 -28.12
C LEU A 853 17.40 -16.10 -28.18
N THR A 854 17.68 -15.26 -27.18
CA THR A 854 18.90 -14.45 -27.16
C THR A 854 20.15 -15.27 -26.84
N ALA A 855 20.05 -16.29 -25.99
CA ALA A 855 21.12 -17.24 -25.72
C ALA A 855 21.52 -18.06 -26.95
N ARG A 856 20.61 -18.23 -27.92
CA ARG A 856 20.87 -18.81 -29.25
C ARG A 856 21.38 -17.79 -30.27
N GLY A 857 21.75 -16.59 -29.81
CA GLY A 857 22.36 -15.54 -30.64
C GLY A 857 21.38 -14.69 -31.43
N LYS A 858 20.07 -14.78 -31.19
CA LYS A 858 19.08 -13.87 -31.80
C LYS A 858 19.16 -12.51 -31.09
N ARG A 859 19.18 -11.41 -31.85
CA ARG A 859 19.50 -10.07 -31.31
C ARG A 859 18.36 -9.05 -31.40
N ASN A 860 17.23 -9.43 -31.99
CA ASN A 860 16.12 -8.52 -32.25
C ASN A 860 14.82 -9.10 -31.69
N ILE A 861 14.82 -9.28 -30.37
CA ILE A 861 13.76 -9.92 -29.60
C ILE A 861 13.22 -8.90 -28.60
N LEU A 862 11.91 -8.72 -28.59
CA LEU A 862 11.20 -7.85 -27.66
C LEU A 862 10.37 -8.69 -26.69
N LEU A 863 10.46 -8.38 -25.41
CA LEU A 863 9.63 -8.96 -24.34
C LEU A 863 8.74 -7.85 -23.76
N LEU A 864 7.43 -7.97 -23.93
CA LEU A 864 6.43 -7.02 -23.44
C LEU A 864 5.78 -7.53 -22.15
N GLU A 865 5.69 -6.68 -21.12
CA GLU A 865 4.94 -6.92 -19.89
C GLU A 865 3.98 -5.77 -19.63
N GLN A 866 2.75 -6.08 -19.22
CA GLN A 866 1.71 -5.07 -19.00
C GLN A 866 1.87 -4.34 -17.66
N PHE A 867 2.63 -4.90 -16.73
CA PHE A 867 2.92 -4.32 -15.42
C PHE A 867 4.41 -4.03 -15.25
N ASP A 868 4.81 -3.46 -14.12
CA ASP A 868 6.20 -3.23 -13.76
C ASP A 868 6.99 -4.53 -13.58
N ARG A 869 8.29 -4.49 -13.89
CA ARG A 869 9.19 -5.61 -13.65
C ARG A 869 9.17 -6.01 -12.18
N GLY A 870 8.85 -7.28 -11.91
CA GLY A 870 8.81 -7.84 -10.56
C GLY A 870 7.45 -7.72 -9.86
N HIS A 871 6.42 -7.21 -10.54
CA HIS A 871 5.05 -7.15 -10.04
C HIS A 871 4.53 -8.50 -9.50
N THR A 872 3.58 -8.45 -8.56
CA THR A 872 2.99 -9.65 -7.94
C THR A 872 1.63 -10.07 -8.53
N ARG A 873 1.15 -9.34 -9.55
CA ARG A 873 -0.20 -9.52 -10.12
C ARG A 873 -0.36 -10.86 -10.87
N GLY A 874 0.72 -11.39 -11.48
CA GLY A 874 0.68 -12.63 -12.26
C GLY A 874 0.86 -13.93 -11.44
N SER A 875 0.86 -15.08 -12.13
CA SER A 875 0.99 -16.42 -11.53
C SER A 875 2.44 -16.86 -11.22
N SER A 876 3.41 -16.08 -11.70
CA SER A 876 4.85 -16.37 -11.58
C SER A 876 5.50 -15.71 -10.36
N SER A 877 4.75 -14.93 -9.58
CA SER A 877 5.21 -14.21 -8.39
C SER A 877 5.26 -15.09 -7.13
N GLY A 878 5.82 -14.56 -6.04
CA GLY A 878 5.96 -15.23 -4.74
C GLY A 878 7.38 -15.75 -4.47
N GLY A 879 7.61 -16.29 -3.28
CA GLY A 879 8.96 -16.63 -2.82
C GLY A 879 9.51 -17.93 -3.39
N SER A 880 8.72 -19.01 -3.45
CA SER A 880 9.23 -20.31 -3.92
C SER A 880 8.21 -21.28 -4.57
N ARG A 881 8.73 -22.34 -5.23
CA ARG A 881 7.98 -23.43 -5.87
C ARG A 881 8.67 -24.79 -5.66
N ILE A 882 7.87 -25.84 -5.46
CA ILE A 882 8.34 -27.24 -5.50
C ILE A 882 8.82 -27.58 -6.92
N THR A 883 10.03 -28.14 -7.00
CA THR A 883 10.68 -28.64 -8.21
C THR A 883 11.12 -30.08 -7.99
N ARG A 884 10.80 -30.96 -8.93
CA ARG A 884 10.94 -32.42 -8.77
C ARG A 884 10.87 -33.14 -10.11
N LYS A 885 11.46 -34.34 -10.19
CA LYS A 885 11.28 -35.25 -11.32
C LYS A 885 10.07 -36.17 -11.15
N ALA A 886 9.64 -36.39 -9.90
CA ALA A 886 8.51 -37.24 -9.58
C ALA A 886 7.17 -36.68 -10.12
N TYR A 887 6.72 -37.26 -11.23
CA TYR A 887 5.41 -37.05 -11.87
C TYR A 887 4.79 -38.41 -12.18
N HIS A 888 3.47 -38.53 -12.11
CA HIS A 888 2.74 -39.75 -12.46
C HIS A 888 2.60 -39.97 -13.99
N GLN A 889 2.91 -38.95 -14.79
CA GLN A 889 2.90 -39.00 -16.26
C GLN A 889 4.33 -38.95 -16.78
N GLY A 890 4.76 -39.97 -17.53
CA GLY A 890 6.16 -40.13 -17.93
C GLY A 890 6.73 -39.02 -18.82
N TYR A 891 5.89 -38.33 -19.62
CA TYR A 891 6.38 -37.23 -20.47
C TYR A 891 6.83 -36.01 -19.65
N TYR A 892 6.19 -35.71 -18.52
CA TYR A 892 6.67 -34.65 -17.61
C TYR A 892 7.99 -35.01 -16.95
N VAL A 893 8.25 -36.30 -16.66
CA VAL A 893 9.52 -36.74 -16.09
C VAL A 893 10.68 -36.41 -17.04
N LYS A 894 10.50 -36.68 -18.34
CA LYS A 894 11.49 -36.38 -19.39
C LYS A 894 11.70 -34.87 -19.58
N MET A 895 10.62 -34.08 -19.52
CA MET A 895 10.72 -32.62 -19.58
C MET A 895 11.43 -32.05 -18.35
N MET A 896 11.18 -32.62 -17.17
CA MET A 896 11.82 -32.18 -15.93
C MET A 896 13.31 -32.48 -15.91
N ASP A 897 13.77 -33.64 -16.40
CA ASP A 897 15.20 -33.95 -16.46
C ASP A 897 15.99 -32.88 -17.26
N GLU A 898 15.43 -32.43 -18.38
CA GLU A 898 15.99 -31.33 -19.16
C GLU A 898 15.84 -29.98 -18.46
N ALA A 899 14.68 -29.71 -17.84
CA ALA A 899 14.48 -28.48 -17.08
C ALA A 899 15.49 -28.32 -15.94
N PHE A 900 15.87 -29.40 -15.25
CA PHE A 900 16.92 -29.38 -14.22
C PHE A 900 18.29 -28.99 -14.80
N LYS A 901 18.66 -29.52 -15.97
CA LYS A 901 19.90 -29.14 -16.66
C LYS A 901 19.88 -27.66 -17.04
N LEU A 902 18.77 -27.20 -17.62
CA LEU A 902 18.61 -25.81 -18.02
C LEU A 902 18.63 -24.84 -16.83
N TRP A 903 17.95 -25.17 -15.72
CA TRP A 903 18.02 -24.38 -14.49
C TRP A 903 19.44 -24.33 -13.92
N SER A 904 20.15 -25.47 -13.89
CA SER A 904 21.55 -25.51 -13.46
C SER A 904 22.44 -24.62 -14.34
N ASP A 905 22.22 -24.62 -15.64
CA ASP A 905 22.97 -23.78 -16.56
C ASP A 905 22.63 -22.29 -16.42
N ILE A 906 21.37 -21.95 -16.10
CA ILE A 906 20.95 -20.59 -15.76
C ILE A 906 21.63 -20.13 -14.46
N GLU A 907 21.69 -20.96 -13.41
CA GLU A 907 22.42 -20.64 -12.16
C GLU A 907 23.90 -20.41 -12.42
N LYS A 908 24.55 -21.29 -13.21
CA LYS A 908 25.98 -21.13 -13.56
C LYS A 908 26.25 -19.84 -14.32
N LYS A 909 25.41 -19.52 -15.30
CA LYS A 909 25.59 -18.31 -16.13
C LYS A 909 25.32 -17.02 -15.35
N SER A 910 24.32 -17.04 -14.49
CA SER A 910 23.94 -15.86 -13.70
C SER A 910 24.78 -15.68 -12.43
N GLY A 911 25.43 -16.73 -11.93
CA GLY A 911 26.07 -16.75 -10.62
C GLY A 911 25.09 -16.68 -9.44
N LYS A 912 23.77 -16.76 -9.70
CA LYS A 912 22.71 -16.65 -8.68
C LYS A 912 22.25 -18.04 -8.27
N GLN A 913 22.20 -18.33 -6.97
CA GLN A 913 21.53 -19.53 -6.45
C GLN A 913 20.00 -19.37 -6.57
N LEU A 914 19.37 -20.22 -7.37
CA LEU A 914 17.94 -20.30 -7.66
C LEU A 914 17.31 -21.58 -7.11
N TYR A 915 18.06 -22.69 -7.08
CA TYR A 915 17.60 -24.01 -6.69
C TYR A 915 18.25 -24.45 -5.37
N HIS A 916 17.42 -25.00 -4.47
CA HIS A 916 17.85 -25.63 -3.22
C HIS A 916 17.45 -27.11 -3.23
N LYS A 917 18.42 -28.01 -3.30
CA LYS A 917 18.18 -29.46 -3.19
C LYS A 917 17.80 -29.82 -1.74
N THR A 918 16.66 -30.49 -1.57
CA THR A 918 16.16 -30.91 -0.25
C THR A 918 15.69 -32.36 -0.22
N GLY A 919 15.60 -33.02 -1.38
CA GLY A 919 14.78 -34.21 -1.57
C GLY A 919 13.29 -33.88 -1.63
N PHE A 920 12.51 -34.76 -2.27
CA PHE A 920 11.05 -34.67 -2.36
C PHE A 920 10.39 -35.97 -1.94
N TYR A 921 9.50 -35.89 -0.95
CA TYR A 921 8.78 -37.03 -0.40
C TYR A 921 7.32 -37.00 -0.85
N VAL A 922 6.84 -38.11 -1.41
CA VAL A 922 5.42 -38.33 -1.67
C VAL A 922 4.92 -39.43 -0.76
N PHE A 923 3.85 -39.17 -0.02
CA PHE A 923 3.26 -40.16 0.87
C PHE A 923 1.73 -40.12 0.88
N GLY A 924 1.12 -41.22 1.31
CA GLY A 924 -0.33 -41.37 1.41
C GLY A 924 -0.72 -42.82 1.65
N SER A 925 -1.99 -43.06 1.98
CA SER A 925 -2.51 -44.41 2.13
C SER A 925 -2.40 -45.20 0.83
N LYS A 926 -2.12 -46.51 0.94
CA LYS A 926 -1.94 -47.42 -0.20
C LYS A 926 -3.14 -47.43 -1.17
N ASP A 927 -4.35 -47.19 -0.64
CA ASP A 927 -5.61 -47.21 -1.41
C ASP A 927 -6.10 -45.79 -1.78
N SER A 928 -5.39 -44.73 -1.36
CA SER A 928 -5.75 -43.34 -1.68
C SER A 928 -5.51 -43.05 -3.15
N LYS A 929 -6.60 -42.76 -3.88
CA LYS A 929 -6.55 -42.13 -5.20
C LYS A 929 -6.73 -40.62 -5.00
N GLY A 930 -5.76 -39.81 -5.43
CA GLY A 930 -5.87 -38.35 -5.36
C GLY A 930 -6.96 -37.79 -6.28
N SER A 931 -7.16 -36.47 -6.23
CA SER A 931 -8.17 -35.77 -7.05
C SER A 931 -7.85 -35.72 -8.56
N LEU A 932 -6.62 -36.05 -8.95
CA LEU A 932 -6.20 -36.22 -10.33
C LEU A 932 -6.27 -37.70 -10.71
N LYS A 933 -6.75 -37.99 -11.93
CA LYS A 933 -6.86 -39.37 -12.43
C LYS A 933 -5.45 -39.98 -12.54
N GLY A 934 -5.15 -41.01 -11.75
CA GLY A 934 -3.85 -41.69 -11.75
C GLY A 934 -2.77 -41.05 -10.86
N SER A 935 -3.16 -40.42 -9.74
CA SER A 935 -2.23 -39.79 -8.79
C SER A 935 -2.16 -40.48 -7.42
N SER A 936 -2.05 -41.81 -7.37
CA SER A 936 -1.71 -42.56 -6.15
C SER A 936 -0.20 -42.59 -5.92
N VAL A 937 0.25 -42.92 -4.70
CA VAL A 937 1.70 -43.10 -4.44
C VAL A 937 2.29 -44.21 -5.33
N ALA A 938 1.53 -45.26 -5.63
CA ALA A 938 1.94 -46.33 -6.53
C ALA A 938 2.17 -45.83 -7.97
N ASP A 939 1.34 -44.90 -8.47
CA ASP A 939 1.51 -44.31 -9.80
C ASP A 939 2.80 -43.47 -9.88
N TYR A 940 3.17 -42.77 -8.79
CA TYR A 940 4.46 -42.08 -8.71
C TYR A 940 5.64 -43.07 -8.76
N ILE A 941 5.56 -44.17 -8.00
CA ILE A 941 6.60 -45.23 -8.00
C ILE A 941 6.75 -45.81 -9.40
N GLN A 942 5.65 -46.28 -10.00
CA GLN A 942 5.68 -46.90 -11.33
C GLN A 942 6.25 -45.95 -12.38
N SER A 943 5.79 -44.68 -12.39
CA SER A 943 6.31 -43.68 -13.33
C SER A 943 7.80 -43.39 -13.13
N MET A 944 8.29 -43.37 -11.88
CA MET A 944 9.72 -43.19 -11.60
C MET A 944 10.55 -44.41 -12.02
N GLU A 945 10.05 -45.64 -11.82
CA GLU A 945 10.67 -46.88 -12.32
C GLU A 945 10.74 -46.88 -13.86
N ASP A 946 9.62 -46.61 -14.52
CA ASP A 946 9.49 -46.62 -15.99
C ASP A 946 10.40 -45.59 -16.67
N ASN A 947 10.72 -44.49 -15.97
CA ASN A 947 11.55 -43.40 -16.49
C ASN A 947 12.95 -43.35 -15.86
N GLY A 948 13.34 -44.34 -15.05
CA GLY A 948 14.68 -44.44 -14.46
C GLY A 948 15.05 -43.31 -13.50
N VAL A 949 14.07 -42.74 -12.80
CA VAL A 949 14.32 -41.71 -11.77
C VAL A 949 14.84 -42.38 -10.50
N SER A 950 15.95 -41.91 -9.95
CA SER A 950 16.48 -42.41 -8.66
C SER A 950 15.48 -42.13 -7.54
N HIS A 951 15.01 -43.19 -6.87
CA HIS A 951 14.01 -43.08 -5.82
C HIS A 951 14.18 -44.17 -4.75
N ARG A 952 13.62 -43.92 -3.56
CA ARG A 952 13.56 -44.90 -2.46
C ARG A 952 12.11 -45.09 -2.03
N VAL A 953 11.63 -46.34 -2.08
CA VAL A 953 10.32 -46.73 -1.53
C VAL A 953 10.48 -47.09 -0.07
N MET A 954 9.63 -46.52 0.79
CA MET A 954 9.71 -46.64 2.25
C MET A 954 8.34 -46.90 2.86
N ARG A 955 8.33 -47.60 3.99
CA ARG A 955 7.16 -47.64 4.89
C ARG A 955 7.13 -46.40 5.78
N ALA A 956 5.95 -46.02 6.26
CA ALA A 956 5.77 -44.90 7.19
C ALA A 956 6.72 -44.95 8.41
N LYS A 957 6.99 -46.14 8.94
CA LYS A 957 7.95 -46.35 10.03
C LYS A 957 9.34 -45.79 9.72
N GLU A 958 9.86 -46.03 8.51
CA GLU A 958 11.20 -45.55 8.13
C GLU A 958 11.23 -44.02 8.09
N VAL A 959 10.18 -43.37 7.56
CA VAL A 959 10.07 -41.90 7.53
C VAL A 959 9.88 -41.32 8.93
N ASN A 960 9.14 -42.01 9.79
CA ASN A 960 8.96 -41.63 11.20
C ASN A 960 10.26 -41.75 12.00
N ASP A 961 11.11 -42.73 11.69
CA ASP A 961 12.43 -42.86 12.31
C ASP A 961 13.38 -41.74 11.82
N GLU A 962 13.27 -41.36 10.54
CA GLU A 962 14.08 -40.30 9.89
C GLU A 962 13.71 -38.89 10.37
N TYR A 963 12.41 -38.58 10.48
CA TYR A 963 11.88 -37.27 10.89
C TYR A 963 11.16 -37.31 12.23
N LYS A 964 11.65 -38.14 13.16
CA LYS A 964 11.04 -38.40 14.47
C LYS A 964 10.79 -37.14 15.30
N ASP A 965 11.57 -36.08 15.08
CA ASP A 965 11.50 -34.82 15.82
C ASP A 965 10.64 -33.78 15.12
N GLN A 966 10.13 -34.08 13.91
CA GLN A 966 9.35 -33.16 13.09
C GLN A 966 7.93 -33.65 12.80
N LEU A 967 7.71 -34.94 12.50
CA LEU A 967 6.36 -35.44 12.17
C LEU A 967 6.16 -36.93 12.52
N LYS A 968 4.91 -37.39 12.42
CA LYS A 968 4.53 -38.80 12.51
C LYS A 968 3.47 -39.17 11.48
N LEU A 969 3.85 -39.93 10.47
CA LEU A 969 2.96 -40.53 9.48
C LEU A 969 2.21 -41.76 10.02
N PRO A 970 0.96 -42.00 9.59
CA PRO A 970 0.22 -43.23 9.89
C PRO A 970 0.89 -44.50 9.33
N ASP A 971 0.81 -45.62 10.06
CA ASP A 971 1.52 -46.86 9.73
C ASP A 971 1.14 -47.47 8.36
N GLU A 972 -0.08 -47.19 7.89
CA GLU A 972 -0.61 -47.64 6.61
C GLU A 972 -0.08 -46.86 5.40
N TYR A 973 0.65 -45.76 5.62
CA TYR A 973 1.16 -44.93 4.53
C TYR A 973 2.32 -45.63 3.81
N LEU A 974 2.27 -45.54 2.48
CA LEU A 974 3.40 -45.81 1.61
C LEU A 974 4.07 -44.49 1.26
N CYS A 975 5.40 -44.47 1.25
CA CYS A 975 6.19 -43.28 0.96
C CYS A 975 7.18 -43.57 -0.17
N VAL A 976 7.43 -42.59 -1.01
CA VAL A 976 8.53 -42.62 -1.97
C VAL A 976 9.27 -41.29 -1.94
N SER A 977 10.60 -41.33 -1.92
CA SER A 977 11.44 -40.14 -2.02
C SER A 977 12.20 -40.09 -3.34
N GLU A 978 12.35 -38.87 -3.88
CA GLU A 978 13.12 -38.53 -5.06
C GLU A 978 14.23 -37.55 -4.65
N GLU A 979 15.48 -37.88 -4.98
CA GLU A 979 16.64 -37.21 -4.39
C GLU A 979 16.85 -35.79 -4.91
N ASP A 980 16.66 -35.56 -6.22
CA ASP A 980 16.83 -34.25 -6.87
C ASP A 980 15.63 -33.31 -6.65
N GLY A 981 14.67 -33.71 -5.82
CA GLY A 981 13.60 -32.85 -5.35
C GLY A 981 14.12 -31.63 -4.59
N GLY A 982 13.50 -30.47 -4.79
CA GLY A 982 13.93 -29.24 -4.12
C GLY A 982 13.05 -28.03 -4.38
N ILE A 983 13.59 -26.87 -4.02
CA ILE A 983 12.88 -25.59 -4.01
C ILE A 983 13.50 -24.66 -5.04
N LEU A 984 12.68 -24.14 -5.96
CA LEU A 984 13.07 -23.03 -6.83
C LEU A 984 12.59 -21.71 -6.25
N ARG A 985 13.48 -20.71 -6.18
CA ARG A 985 13.17 -19.33 -5.75
C ARG A 985 12.46 -18.58 -6.88
N ALA A 986 11.14 -18.49 -6.81
CA ALA A 986 10.30 -18.16 -7.96
C ALA A 986 10.57 -16.76 -8.53
N SER A 987 10.34 -15.71 -7.73
CA SER A 987 10.61 -14.34 -8.15
C SER A 987 12.05 -14.14 -8.63
N LYS A 988 13.02 -14.66 -7.87
CA LYS A 988 14.46 -14.59 -8.20
C LYS A 988 14.79 -15.25 -9.53
N ALA A 989 14.14 -16.37 -9.85
CA ALA A 989 14.36 -17.09 -11.09
C ALA A 989 13.82 -16.31 -12.31
N VAL A 990 12.63 -15.70 -12.21
CA VAL A 990 12.09 -14.83 -13.27
C VAL A 990 13.00 -13.62 -13.49
N ASP A 991 13.39 -12.94 -12.40
CA ASP A 991 14.27 -11.77 -12.49
C ASP A 991 15.61 -12.14 -13.14
N THR A 992 16.16 -13.31 -12.82
CA THR A 992 17.41 -13.82 -13.39
C THR A 992 17.29 -14.14 -14.87
N LEU A 993 16.18 -14.72 -15.32
CA LEU A 993 15.92 -14.96 -16.73
C LEU A 993 15.83 -13.64 -17.52
N GLN A 994 15.14 -12.64 -16.97
CA GLN A 994 15.05 -11.31 -17.56
C GLN A 994 16.40 -10.60 -17.61
N ASP A 995 17.21 -10.70 -16.53
CA ASP A 995 18.57 -10.16 -16.51
C ASP A 995 19.43 -10.77 -17.61
N LEU A 996 19.43 -12.11 -17.73
CA LEU A 996 20.20 -12.81 -18.76
C LEU A 996 19.71 -12.47 -20.17
N PHE A 997 18.39 -12.32 -20.35
CA PHE A 997 17.79 -11.89 -21.61
C PHE A 997 18.32 -10.50 -22.03
N ILE A 998 18.28 -9.53 -21.12
CA ILE A 998 18.76 -8.16 -21.35
C ILE A 998 20.28 -8.16 -21.58
N GLN A 999 21.05 -8.90 -20.77
CA GLN A 999 22.51 -9.03 -20.93
C GLN A 999 22.90 -9.59 -22.30
N ASN A 1000 22.09 -10.47 -22.88
CA ASN A 1000 22.29 -11.00 -24.24
C ASN A 1000 21.84 -10.03 -25.35
N GLY A 1001 21.41 -8.81 -25.02
CA GLY A 1001 20.96 -7.78 -25.96
C GLY A 1001 19.48 -7.83 -26.30
N GLY A 1002 18.67 -8.53 -25.52
CA GLY A 1002 17.21 -8.50 -25.62
C GLY A 1002 16.60 -7.20 -25.11
N GLU A 1003 15.46 -6.80 -25.68
CA GLU A 1003 14.72 -5.61 -25.25
C GLU A 1003 13.52 -6.01 -24.39
N LEU A 1004 13.46 -5.54 -23.15
CA LEU A 1004 12.32 -5.77 -22.24
C LEU A 1004 11.61 -4.44 -22.00
N LEU A 1005 10.31 -4.39 -22.26
CA LEU A 1005 9.47 -3.23 -21.98
C LEU A 1005 8.35 -3.65 -21.03
N ASP A 1006 8.36 -3.07 -19.84
CA ASP A 1006 7.34 -3.26 -18.81
C ASP A 1006 6.31 -2.11 -18.86
N ASN A 1007 5.16 -2.22 -18.18
CA ASN A 1007 4.05 -1.26 -18.27
C ASN A 1007 3.48 -1.06 -19.70
N HIS A 1008 3.62 -2.04 -20.58
CA HIS A 1008 3.15 -2.04 -21.96
C HIS A 1008 2.04 -3.08 -22.16
N GLN A 1009 0.84 -2.76 -21.69
CA GLN A 1009 -0.33 -3.61 -21.90
C GLN A 1009 -0.63 -3.74 -23.39
N VAL A 1010 -0.76 -4.96 -23.90
CA VAL A 1010 -1.21 -5.19 -25.27
C VAL A 1010 -2.71 -4.94 -25.38
N THR A 1011 -3.10 -4.04 -26.26
CA THR A 1011 -4.48 -3.60 -26.50
C THR A 1011 -4.98 -3.93 -27.91
N GLY A 1012 -4.13 -4.53 -28.74
CA GLY A 1012 -4.51 -5.00 -30.07
C GLY A 1012 -3.42 -5.84 -30.74
N ILE A 1013 -3.86 -6.75 -31.61
CA ILE A 1013 -3.00 -7.57 -32.48
C ILE A 1013 -3.59 -7.51 -33.88
N ILE A 1014 -2.82 -7.03 -34.86
CA ILE A 1014 -3.24 -6.89 -36.25
C ILE A 1014 -2.35 -7.80 -37.10
N ASN A 1015 -2.97 -8.68 -37.89
CA ASN A 1015 -2.29 -9.44 -38.92
C ASN A 1015 -2.30 -8.61 -40.20
N ASN A 1016 -1.12 -8.20 -40.68
CA ASN A 1016 -1.01 -7.49 -41.95
C ASN A 1016 -0.89 -8.48 -43.11
N ASP A 1017 -1.15 -8.02 -44.33
CA ASP A 1017 -1.13 -8.85 -45.56
C ASP A 1017 0.27 -9.44 -45.89
N ASP A 1018 1.34 -8.91 -45.28
CA ASP A 1018 2.75 -9.29 -45.53
C ASP A 1018 3.33 -10.32 -44.53
N ASP A 1019 2.49 -11.12 -43.87
CA ASP A 1019 2.89 -12.04 -42.79
C ASP A 1019 3.54 -11.36 -41.56
N ILE A 1020 3.51 -10.02 -41.49
CA ILE A 1020 3.97 -9.21 -40.34
C ILE A 1020 2.80 -8.99 -39.39
N ILE A 1021 3.04 -9.19 -38.10
CA ILE A 1021 2.08 -8.95 -37.03
C ILE A 1021 2.41 -7.61 -36.37
N THR A 1022 1.41 -6.74 -36.24
CA THR A 1022 1.51 -5.49 -35.47
C THR A 1022 0.86 -5.68 -34.10
N VAL A 1023 1.63 -5.43 -33.05
CA VAL A 1023 1.18 -5.42 -31.66
C VAL A 1023 0.96 -3.97 -31.23
N LEU A 1024 -0.26 -3.66 -30.80
CA LEU A 1024 -0.65 -2.36 -30.25
C LEU A 1024 -0.59 -2.40 -28.74
N THR A 1025 -0.09 -1.33 -28.13
CA THR A 1025 0.01 -1.21 -26.67
C THR A 1025 -0.83 -0.05 -26.13
N GLY A 1026 -1.16 -0.09 -24.83
CA GLY A 1026 -1.93 0.93 -24.12
C GLY A 1026 -1.28 2.33 -24.12
N SER A 1027 0.04 2.40 -24.32
CA SER A 1027 0.78 3.66 -24.52
C SER A 1027 0.62 4.25 -25.92
N GLY A 1028 -0.12 3.58 -26.82
CA GLY A 1028 -0.24 3.95 -28.23
C GLY A 1028 0.93 3.50 -29.10
N THR A 1029 1.94 2.82 -28.53
CA THR A 1029 3.10 2.34 -29.28
C THR A 1029 2.74 1.10 -30.10
N GLN A 1030 3.28 1.04 -31.33
CA GLN A 1030 3.10 -0.08 -32.25
C GLN A 1030 4.43 -0.79 -32.48
N PHE A 1031 4.41 -2.12 -32.33
CA PHE A 1031 5.58 -2.97 -32.58
C PHE A 1031 5.27 -3.97 -33.67
N ASN A 1032 6.16 -4.10 -34.66
CA ASN A 1032 6.00 -5.03 -35.76
C ASN A 1032 6.88 -6.25 -35.54
N THR A 1033 6.37 -7.45 -35.86
CA THR A 1033 7.15 -8.68 -35.78
C THR A 1033 6.80 -9.71 -36.83
N LYS A 1034 7.76 -10.57 -37.14
CA LYS A 1034 7.54 -11.77 -37.96
C LYS A 1034 6.91 -12.91 -37.18
N LYS A 1035 7.14 -12.99 -35.86
CA LYS A 1035 6.63 -14.04 -34.97
C LYS A 1035 6.20 -13.46 -33.64
N LEU A 1036 4.98 -13.80 -33.21
CA LEU A 1036 4.43 -13.38 -31.93
C LEU A 1036 4.26 -14.60 -31.02
N ILE A 1037 4.79 -14.53 -29.80
CA ILE A 1037 4.61 -15.57 -28.77
C ILE A 1037 3.77 -14.99 -27.64
N LEU A 1038 2.66 -15.67 -27.30
CA LEU A 1038 1.74 -15.25 -26.26
C LEU A 1038 1.89 -16.16 -25.03
N THR A 1039 2.41 -15.58 -23.93
CA THR A 1039 2.60 -16.22 -22.63
C THR A 1039 2.02 -15.36 -21.50
N THR A 1040 0.81 -14.83 -21.70
CA THR A 1040 0.19 -13.80 -20.84
C THR A 1040 -0.57 -14.35 -19.62
N GLY A 1041 -0.38 -15.64 -19.30
CA GLY A 1041 -0.88 -16.26 -18.09
C GLY A 1041 -2.39 -16.08 -17.91
N PRO A 1042 -2.87 -15.54 -16.77
CA PRO A 1042 -4.30 -15.29 -16.53
C PRO A 1042 -4.99 -14.39 -17.56
N TRP A 1043 -4.24 -13.53 -18.27
CA TRP A 1043 -4.77 -12.61 -19.28
C TRP A 1043 -4.80 -13.21 -20.69
N THR A 1044 -4.50 -14.50 -20.86
CA THR A 1044 -4.42 -15.17 -22.17
C THR A 1044 -5.63 -14.87 -23.05
N ASN A 1045 -6.86 -15.12 -22.58
CA ASN A 1045 -8.05 -14.87 -23.40
C ASN A 1045 -8.31 -13.37 -23.65
N LYS A 1046 -7.91 -12.48 -22.73
CA LYS A 1046 -8.01 -11.02 -22.92
C LYS A 1046 -7.07 -10.49 -24.00
N VAL A 1047 -6.01 -11.23 -24.32
CA VAL A 1047 -5.11 -10.91 -25.45
C VAL A 1047 -5.52 -11.66 -26.72
N LEU A 1048 -5.90 -12.94 -26.60
CA LEU A 1048 -6.34 -13.74 -27.74
C LEU A 1048 -7.64 -13.23 -28.39
N GLN A 1049 -8.49 -12.51 -27.66
CA GLN A 1049 -9.69 -11.90 -28.24
C GLN A 1049 -9.36 -10.99 -29.45
N TYR A 1050 -8.19 -10.35 -29.48
CA TYR A 1050 -7.75 -9.52 -30.61
C TYR A 1050 -7.41 -10.33 -31.86
N THR A 1051 -7.24 -11.65 -31.71
CA THR A 1051 -6.94 -12.61 -32.80
C THR A 1051 -8.17 -13.43 -33.22
N GLY A 1052 -9.30 -13.25 -32.54
CA GLY A 1052 -10.57 -13.91 -32.86
C GLY A 1052 -10.69 -15.35 -32.37
N ILE A 1053 -9.85 -15.80 -31.43
CA ILE A 1053 -9.99 -17.11 -30.77
C ILE A 1053 -10.11 -16.95 -29.26
N GLU A 1054 -10.72 -17.95 -28.63
CA GLU A 1054 -10.81 -18.08 -27.18
C GLU A 1054 -10.45 -19.52 -26.79
N LEU A 1055 -9.60 -19.68 -25.78
CA LEU A 1055 -9.24 -21.01 -25.25
C LEU A 1055 -10.13 -21.34 -24.05
N PRO A 1056 -10.44 -22.62 -23.79
CA PRO A 1056 -11.28 -23.02 -22.65
C PRO A 1056 -10.49 -22.98 -21.33
N LEU A 1057 -10.06 -21.78 -20.92
CA LEU A 1057 -9.26 -21.52 -19.74
C LEU A 1057 -10.13 -21.09 -18.56
N LYS A 1058 -9.83 -21.62 -17.37
CA LYS A 1058 -10.42 -21.16 -16.11
C LYS A 1058 -9.36 -20.49 -15.25
N ILE A 1059 -9.60 -19.25 -14.84
CA ILE A 1059 -8.68 -18.53 -13.95
C ILE A 1059 -9.12 -18.77 -12.51
N LEU A 1060 -8.36 -19.58 -11.77
CA LEU A 1060 -8.70 -20.00 -10.42
C LEU A 1060 -7.86 -19.25 -9.39
N LYS A 1061 -8.49 -18.68 -8.37
CA LYS A 1061 -7.82 -18.18 -7.17
C LYS A 1061 -7.27 -19.34 -6.35
N VAL A 1062 -6.00 -19.24 -5.95
CA VAL A 1062 -5.31 -20.22 -5.09
C VAL A 1062 -4.56 -19.51 -3.97
N GLU A 1063 -4.38 -20.21 -2.86
CA GLU A 1063 -3.81 -19.64 -1.64
C GLU A 1063 -2.60 -20.43 -1.18
N HIS A 1064 -1.64 -19.70 -0.63
CA HIS A 1064 -0.46 -20.23 0.03
C HIS A 1064 -0.51 -19.88 1.50
N PHE A 1065 -0.40 -20.90 2.35
CA PHE A 1065 -0.48 -20.74 3.80
C PHE A 1065 0.89 -20.95 4.43
N TYR A 1066 1.25 -20.06 5.35
CA TYR A 1066 2.48 -20.12 6.12
C TYR A 1066 2.15 -20.31 7.59
N TRP A 1067 2.82 -21.28 8.20
CA TRP A 1067 2.53 -21.77 9.54
C TRP A 1067 3.71 -21.50 10.45
N LYS A 1068 3.45 -20.95 11.64
CA LYS A 1068 4.50 -20.60 12.58
C LYS A 1068 5.11 -21.88 13.16
N THR A 1069 6.44 -21.92 13.25
CA THR A 1069 7.14 -22.96 14.01
C THR A 1069 7.90 -22.36 15.19
N LEU A 1070 7.90 -23.07 16.32
CA LEU A 1070 8.66 -22.76 17.51
C LEU A 1070 10.13 -23.19 17.41
N LYS A 1071 10.47 -24.01 16.41
CA LYS A 1071 11.84 -24.46 16.10
C LYS A 1071 12.19 -24.31 14.61
N PRO A 1072 12.38 -23.07 14.13
CA PRO A 1072 12.67 -22.79 12.72
C PRO A 1072 13.83 -23.61 12.15
N GLU A 1073 14.86 -23.89 12.95
CA GLU A 1073 16.03 -24.66 12.59
C GLU A 1073 15.72 -26.13 12.25
N SER A 1074 14.71 -26.73 12.91
CA SER A 1074 14.32 -28.13 12.67
C SER A 1074 13.61 -28.31 11.33
N PHE A 1075 13.01 -27.24 10.82
CA PHE A 1075 12.29 -27.19 9.55
C PHE A 1075 13.03 -26.36 8.50
N ALA A 1076 14.30 -26.04 8.69
CA ALA A 1076 15.08 -25.26 7.73
C ALA A 1076 15.47 -26.09 6.49
N VAL A 1077 15.79 -25.40 5.39
CA VAL A 1077 16.38 -26.03 4.19
C VAL A 1077 17.63 -26.83 4.59
N GLY A 1078 17.67 -28.10 4.18
CA GLY A 1078 18.73 -29.05 4.54
C GLY A 1078 18.39 -29.95 5.72
N ASN A 1079 17.47 -29.53 6.60
CA ASN A 1079 17.03 -30.30 7.77
C ASN A 1079 15.66 -30.96 7.57
N PHE A 1080 14.85 -30.43 6.65
CA PHE A 1080 13.51 -30.97 6.35
C PHE A 1080 13.21 -30.91 4.85
N PRO A 1081 12.58 -31.95 4.25
CA PRO A 1081 12.38 -32.05 2.81
C PRO A 1081 11.15 -31.24 2.36
N ILE A 1082 11.05 -31.00 1.06
CA ILE A 1082 9.75 -30.69 0.47
C ILE A 1082 8.92 -31.97 0.38
N PHE A 1083 7.60 -31.86 0.50
CA PHE A 1083 6.74 -33.03 0.45
C PHE A 1083 5.41 -32.79 -0.25
N ALA A 1084 4.77 -33.88 -0.65
CA ALA A 1084 3.38 -33.92 -1.06
C ALA A 1084 2.65 -35.11 -0.41
N CYS A 1085 1.47 -34.86 0.13
CA CYS A 1085 0.58 -35.88 0.67
C CYS A 1085 -0.60 -36.11 -0.27
N VAL A 1086 -0.78 -37.35 -0.73
CA VAL A 1086 -1.91 -37.77 -1.55
C VAL A 1086 -3.10 -38.08 -0.65
N LEU A 1087 -4.08 -37.19 -0.66
CA LEU A 1087 -5.34 -37.33 0.07
C LEU A 1087 -6.48 -37.65 -0.90
N SER A 1088 -7.55 -38.29 -0.41
CA SER A 1088 -8.77 -38.52 -1.21
C SER A 1088 -9.43 -37.20 -1.66
N THR A 1089 -9.18 -36.10 -0.95
CA THR A 1089 -9.73 -34.78 -1.21
C THR A 1089 -8.86 -33.91 -2.13
N GLY A 1090 -7.60 -34.27 -2.37
CA GLY A 1090 -6.66 -33.46 -3.14
C GLY A 1090 -5.19 -33.75 -2.84
N LEU A 1091 -4.30 -32.85 -3.27
CA LEU A 1091 -2.87 -32.94 -3.01
C LEU A 1091 -2.45 -31.82 -2.06
N LEU A 1092 -2.03 -32.18 -0.85
CA LEU A 1092 -1.41 -31.23 0.08
C LEU A 1092 0.09 -31.23 -0.15
N TYR A 1093 0.75 -30.08 -0.05
CA TYR A 1093 2.19 -29.99 -0.21
C TYR A 1093 2.81 -29.03 0.80
N GLY A 1094 4.08 -29.25 1.12
CA GLY A 1094 4.83 -28.44 2.07
C GLY A 1094 6.24 -28.14 1.63
N LEU A 1095 6.74 -26.98 2.06
CA LEU A 1095 8.10 -26.51 1.87
C LEU A 1095 8.68 -26.06 3.21
N PRO A 1096 9.96 -26.36 3.48
CA PRO A 1096 10.65 -25.96 4.71
C PRO A 1096 10.75 -24.43 4.86
N VAL A 1097 11.16 -23.99 6.05
CA VAL A 1097 11.41 -22.58 6.39
C VAL A 1097 12.50 -22.03 5.46
N LEU A 1098 12.09 -21.12 4.57
CA LEU A 1098 12.96 -20.51 3.55
C LEU A 1098 12.47 -19.12 3.12
N GLU A 1099 11.16 -18.94 2.97
CA GLU A 1099 10.58 -17.68 2.48
C GLU A 1099 10.51 -16.63 3.59
N TYR A 1100 10.00 -17.02 4.77
CA TYR A 1100 9.89 -16.15 5.94
C TYR A 1100 10.57 -16.78 7.16
N PRO A 1101 11.28 -15.99 7.99
CA PRO A 1101 11.88 -16.49 9.22
C PRO A 1101 10.83 -17.16 10.13
N GLY A 1102 11.07 -18.43 10.47
CA GLY A 1102 10.22 -19.19 11.37
C GLY A 1102 8.84 -19.57 10.86
N LEU A 1103 8.58 -19.43 9.54
CA LEU A 1103 7.32 -19.88 8.94
C LEU A 1103 7.57 -20.96 7.88
N MET A 1104 6.82 -22.05 7.99
CA MET A 1104 6.82 -23.16 7.05
C MET A 1104 5.64 -23.02 6.08
N LYS A 1105 5.87 -23.22 4.79
CA LYS A 1105 4.81 -23.10 3.78
C LYS A 1105 4.12 -24.44 3.59
N ILE A 1106 2.84 -24.55 3.90
CA ILE A 1106 2.07 -25.78 3.73
C ILE A 1106 0.72 -25.41 3.14
N SER A 1107 0.41 -25.94 1.97
CA SER A 1107 -0.70 -25.46 1.13
C SER A 1107 -1.40 -26.58 0.41
N PHE A 1108 -2.62 -26.31 -0.03
CA PHE A 1108 -3.49 -27.32 -0.64
C PHE A 1108 -3.69 -27.06 -2.13
N HIS A 1109 -3.32 -28.04 -2.95
CA HIS A 1109 -3.54 -28.02 -4.39
C HIS A 1109 -4.88 -28.70 -4.71
N ASN A 1110 -5.94 -27.89 -4.82
CA ASN A 1110 -7.26 -28.35 -5.24
C ASN A 1110 -7.75 -27.57 -6.47
N THR A 1111 -7.56 -28.15 -7.64
CA THR A 1111 -8.00 -27.58 -8.92
C THR A 1111 -9.45 -27.89 -9.26
N SER A 1112 -10.14 -28.74 -8.48
CA SER A 1112 -11.53 -29.18 -8.77
C SER A 1112 -12.61 -28.29 -8.15
N LYS A 1113 -12.28 -27.55 -7.08
CA LYS A 1113 -13.18 -26.62 -6.36
C LYS A 1113 -12.60 -25.21 -6.22
N GLY A 1114 -11.74 -24.80 -7.15
CA GLY A 1114 -11.18 -23.43 -7.15
C GLY A 1114 -12.25 -22.39 -7.47
N THR A 1115 -12.16 -21.21 -6.85
CA THR A 1115 -13.04 -20.07 -7.17
C THR A 1115 -12.53 -19.43 -8.46
N GLU A 1116 -13.37 -19.38 -9.49
CA GLU A 1116 -13.07 -18.63 -10.72
C GLU A 1116 -13.06 -17.12 -10.43
N VAL A 1117 -12.07 -16.41 -10.96
CA VAL A 1117 -11.89 -14.97 -10.74
C VAL A 1117 -11.51 -14.26 -12.04
N ASP A 1118 -11.95 -13.01 -12.20
CA ASP A 1118 -11.37 -12.14 -13.23
C ASP A 1118 -9.96 -11.70 -12.77
N PRO A 1119 -8.90 -11.90 -13.57
CA PRO A 1119 -7.55 -11.48 -13.20
C PRO A 1119 -7.38 -9.97 -12.97
N ASP A 1120 -8.26 -9.11 -13.50
CA ASP A 1120 -8.24 -7.66 -13.29
C ASP A 1120 -8.97 -7.21 -12.02
N CYS A 1121 -9.90 -8.02 -11.50
CA CYS A 1121 -10.83 -7.64 -10.43
C CYS A 1121 -10.73 -8.56 -9.20
N ARG A 1122 -9.62 -9.30 -9.05
CA ARG A 1122 -9.47 -10.26 -7.95
C ARG A 1122 -9.32 -9.55 -6.60
N ASP A 1123 -10.11 -9.99 -5.63
CA ASP A 1123 -10.03 -9.65 -4.19
C ASP A 1123 -8.78 -10.27 -3.55
N PHE A 1124 -8.00 -9.49 -2.77
CA PHE A 1124 -6.80 -9.90 -2.02
C PHE A 1124 -7.04 -10.18 -0.51
N LEU A 1125 -8.26 -10.05 -0.01
CA LEU A 1125 -8.58 -9.85 1.41
C LEU A 1125 -9.43 -10.97 2.04
N THR A 1126 -9.87 -11.98 1.28
CA THR A 1126 -10.72 -13.05 1.82
C THR A 1126 -10.11 -14.45 1.64
N PRO A 1127 -9.38 -14.98 2.64
CA PRO A 1127 -8.97 -16.37 2.69
C PRO A 1127 -10.17 -17.32 2.76
N ARG A 1128 -10.12 -18.47 2.11
CA ARG A 1128 -11.11 -19.55 2.19
C ARG A 1128 -10.92 -20.31 3.51
N PRO A 1129 -11.86 -20.24 4.47
CA PRO A 1129 -11.74 -20.93 5.75
C PRO A 1129 -11.65 -22.45 5.62
N GLU A 1130 -12.19 -23.02 4.53
CA GLU A 1130 -12.16 -24.46 4.28
C GLU A 1130 -10.74 -24.98 4.00
N ALA A 1131 -9.92 -24.23 3.28
CA ALA A 1131 -8.58 -24.67 2.90
C ALA A 1131 -7.61 -24.67 4.09
N SER A 1132 -7.66 -23.62 4.94
CA SER A 1132 -6.88 -23.58 6.17
C SER A 1132 -7.30 -24.69 7.14
N LYS A 1133 -8.60 -24.97 7.25
CA LYS A 1133 -9.12 -26.05 8.10
C LYS A 1133 -8.60 -27.43 7.68
N ILE A 1134 -8.64 -27.76 6.39
CA ILE A 1134 -8.10 -29.03 5.86
C ILE A 1134 -6.60 -29.17 6.20
N ILE A 1135 -5.84 -28.07 6.09
CA ILE A 1135 -4.41 -28.10 6.41
C ILE A 1135 -4.20 -28.24 7.92
N SER A 1136 -4.93 -27.52 8.78
CA SER A 1136 -4.85 -27.69 10.24
C SER A 1136 -5.16 -29.13 10.66
N GLU A 1137 -6.24 -29.73 10.13
CA GLU A 1137 -6.59 -31.14 10.38
C GLU A 1137 -5.49 -32.10 9.91
N PHE A 1138 -4.87 -31.83 8.77
CA PHE A 1138 -3.74 -32.60 8.28
C PHE A 1138 -2.52 -32.49 9.22
N LEU A 1139 -2.16 -31.27 9.65
CA LEU A 1139 -1.00 -31.05 10.52
C LEU A 1139 -1.17 -31.71 11.89
N GLU A 1140 -2.39 -31.64 12.43
CA GLU A 1140 -2.75 -32.32 13.68
C GLU A 1140 -2.69 -33.85 13.52
N ALA A 1141 -3.32 -34.39 12.47
CA ALA A 1141 -3.36 -35.84 12.21
C ALA A 1141 -1.97 -36.46 11.99
N HIS A 1142 -1.02 -35.68 11.45
CA HIS A 1142 0.36 -36.14 11.21
C HIS A 1142 1.36 -35.65 12.27
N SER A 1143 0.87 -35.04 13.35
CA SER A 1143 1.66 -34.63 14.53
C SER A 1143 2.94 -33.86 14.17
N PHE A 1144 2.83 -32.82 13.33
CA PHE A 1144 3.92 -31.90 12.97
C PHE A 1144 4.48 -31.11 14.18
N LYS A 1145 5.42 -31.69 14.93
CA LYS A 1145 5.94 -31.13 16.18
C LYS A 1145 6.41 -29.69 16.02
N ASP A 1146 6.16 -28.89 17.05
CA ASP A 1146 6.58 -27.49 17.12
C ASP A 1146 6.01 -26.56 16.02
N LEU A 1147 4.97 -26.97 15.28
CA LEU A 1147 4.17 -26.09 14.43
C LEU A 1147 2.89 -25.65 15.17
N ASP A 1148 2.50 -24.40 14.99
CA ASP A 1148 1.22 -23.85 15.44
C ASP A 1148 0.13 -24.12 14.39
N TYR A 1149 -0.83 -24.99 14.70
CA TYR A 1149 -1.92 -25.33 13.79
C TYR A 1149 -3.19 -24.51 14.00
N SER A 1150 -3.20 -23.60 14.97
CA SER A 1150 -4.42 -22.86 15.36
C SER A 1150 -4.90 -21.95 14.24
N SER A 1151 -3.97 -21.29 13.55
CA SER A 1151 -4.24 -20.54 12.32
C SER A 1151 -2.94 -20.31 11.54
N PRO A 1152 -3.02 -20.14 10.21
CA PRO A 1152 -1.88 -19.72 9.41
C PRO A 1152 -1.44 -18.31 9.83
N ALA A 1153 -0.13 -18.10 9.95
CA ALA A 1153 0.46 -16.79 10.27
C ALA A 1153 0.41 -15.82 9.08
N ILE A 1154 0.55 -16.34 7.86
CA ILE A 1154 0.43 -15.57 6.61
C ILE A 1154 -0.40 -16.38 5.63
N VAL A 1155 -1.30 -15.70 4.91
CA VAL A 1155 -1.97 -16.22 3.73
C VAL A 1155 -1.62 -15.32 2.56
N GLU A 1156 -1.04 -15.90 1.51
CA GLU A 1156 -0.79 -15.21 0.25
C GLU A 1156 -1.68 -15.77 -0.85
N GLU A 1157 -2.03 -14.94 -1.81
CA GLU A 1157 -2.91 -15.33 -2.91
C GLU A 1157 -2.16 -15.37 -4.25
N CYS A 1158 -2.58 -16.29 -5.12
CA CYS A 1158 -2.03 -16.49 -6.45
C CYS A 1158 -3.16 -16.96 -7.41
N MET A 1159 -2.86 -17.11 -8.69
CA MET A 1159 -3.79 -17.57 -9.72
C MET A 1159 -3.26 -18.77 -10.48
N TYR A 1160 -4.13 -19.73 -10.78
CA TYR A 1160 -3.87 -20.76 -11.77
C TYR A 1160 -4.70 -20.52 -13.03
N THR A 1161 -4.04 -20.55 -14.19
CA THR A 1161 -4.70 -20.62 -15.50
C THR A 1161 -4.88 -22.09 -15.85
N LYS A 1162 -6.08 -22.64 -15.61
CA LYS A 1162 -6.38 -24.06 -15.74
C LYS A 1162 -6.95 -24.41 -17.11
N THR A 1163 -6.45 -25.48 -17.73
CA THR A 1163 -7.02 -26.09 -18.95
C THR A 1163 -7.94 -27.28 -18.59
N PRO A 1164 -8.81 -27.73 -19.52
CA PRO A 1164 -9.67 -28.88 -19.27
C PRO A 1164 -8.90 -30.19 -19.04
N SER A 1165 -7.80 -30.40 -19.77
CA SER A 1165 -6.91 -31.56 -19.62
C SER A 1165 -6.00 -31.47 -18.40
N GLY A 1166 -5.66 -30.25 -17.96
CA GLY A 1166 -4.61 -29.99 -16.98
C GLY A 1166 -3.22 -29.82 -17.60
N ASP A 1167 -3.07 -30.12 -18.89
CA ASP A 1167 -1.85 -29.89 -19.66
C ASP A 1167 -1.87 -28.52 -20.34
N PRO A 1168 -0.71 -27.84 -20.50
CA PRO A 1168 -0.64 -26.55 -21.18
C PRO A 1168 -0.88 -26.68 -22.68
N TYR A 1169 -1.32 -25.58 -23.29
CA TYR A 1169 -1.28 -25.42 -24.74
C TYR A 1169 0.09 -24.89 -25.15
N LEU A 1170 0.77 -25.64 -26.01
CA LEU A 1170 2.06 -25.29 -26.63
C LEU A 1170 1.94 -25.53 -28.13
N ASP A 1171 1.40 -24.54 -28.84
CA ASP A 1171 1.02 -24.73 -30.25
C ASP A 1171 1.02 -23.43 -31.05
N TYR A 1172 0.88 -23.55 -32.37
CA TYR A 1172 0.57 -22.43 -33.25
C TYR A 1172 -0.90 -22.01 -33.10
N HIS A 1173 -1.16 -20.72 -33.31
CA HIS A 1173 -2.52 -20.22 -33.42
C HIS A 1173 -3.23 -20.87 -34.63
N PRO A 1174 -4.47 -21.39 -34.49
CA PRO A 1174 -5.14 -22.18 -35.53
C PRO A 1174 -5.27 -21.48 -36.88
N ASN A 1175 -5.44 -20.15 -36.86
CA ASN A 1175 -5.63 -19.34 -38.07
C ASN A 1175 -4.37 -18.54 -38.47
N ASN A 1176 -3.27 -18.62 -37.71
CA ASN A 1176 -2.06 -17.86 -38.04
C ASN A 1176 -0.79 -18.57 -37.52
N PRO A 1177 0.01 -19.22 -38.38
CA PRO A 1177 1.23 -19.93 -37.97
C PRO A 1177 2.38 -19.01 -37.52
N ASN A 1178 2.21 -17.68 -37.59
CA ASN A 1178 3.16 -16.70 -37.06
C ASN A 1178 2.86 -16.31 -35.61
N ILE A 1179 1.71 -16.73 -35.06
CA ILE A 1179 1.37 -16.57 -33.64
C ILE A 1179 1.53 -17.93 -32.94
N ILE A 1180 2.28 -17.96 -31.85
CA ILE A 1180 2.54 -19.14 -31.03
C ILE A 1180 1.96 -18.90 -29.64
N ILE A 1181 1.32 -19.91 -29.07
CA ILE A 1181 0.61 -19.81 -27.80
C ILE A 1181 1.27 -20.75 -26.79
N GLY A 1182 1.69 -20.17 -25.66
CA GLY A 1182 2.11 -20.89 -24.47
C GLY A 1182 1.23 -20.51 -23.29
N ALA A 1183 0.18 -21.28 -23.03
CA ALA A 1183 -0.84 -20.91 -22.04
C ALA A 1183 -1.40 -22.11 -21.27
N GLY A 1184 -2.05 -21.83 -20.12
CA GLY A 1184 -2.86 -22.85 -19.46
C GLY A 1184 -2.10 -23.87 -18.61
N PHE A 1185 -1.04 -23.44 -17.92
CA PHE A 1185 -0.12 -24.35 -17.20
C PHE A 1185 -0.66 -25.02 -15.92
N SER A 1186 -1.92 -24.76 -15.53
CA SER A 1186 -2.66 -25.50 -14.49
C SER A 1186 -1.94 -25.72 -13.14
N GLY A 1187 -1.04 -24.80 -12.76
CA GLY A 1187 -0.26 -24.89 -11.51
C GLY A 1187 1.04 -25.70 -11.59
N HIS A 1188 1.42 -26.23 -12.77
CA HIS A 1188 2.64 -27.01 -12.98
C HIS A 1188 3.76 -26.24 -13.71
N GLY A 1189 3.43 -25.16 -14.43
CA GLY A 1189 4.32 -24.51 -15.42
C GLY A 1189 5.66 -23.99 -14.92
N PHE A 1190 5.70 -23.37 -13.73
CA PHE A 1190 6.87 -22.61 -13.29
C PHE A 1190 8.20 -23.36 -13.39
N LYS A 1191 8.22 -24.62 -12.91
CA LYS A 1191 9.44 -25.45 -12.91
C LYS A 1191 9.85 -25.93 -14.30
N LEU A 1192 8.91 -25.95 -15.24
CA LEU A 1192 9.11 -26.26 -16.65
C LEU A 1192 9.50 -25.04 -17.48
N ALA A 1193 9.53 -23.83 -16.89
CA ALA A 1193 9.72 -22.59 -17.64
C ALA A 1193 10.93 -22.62 -18.61
N PRO A 1194 12.13 -23.12 -18.26
CA PRO A 1194 13.25 -23.17 -19.20
C PRO A 1194 13.01 -24.10 -20.39
N ILE A 1195 12.40 -25.27 -20.16
CA ILE A 1195 12.14 -26.22 -21.24
C ILE A 1195 10.97 -25.76 -22.12
N VAL A 1196 9.95 -25.16 -21.53
CA VAL A 1196 8.88 -24.47 -22.28
C VAL A 1196 9.46 -23.33 -23.11
N GLY A 1197 10.37 -22.54 -22.53
CA GLY A 1197 11.07 -21.47 -23.24
C GLY A 1197 11.87 -21.98 -24.44
N LYS A 1198 12.53 -23.13 -24.32
CA LYS A 1198 13.20 -23.81 -25.42
C LYS A 1198 12.21 -24.27 -26.50
N ILE A 1199 11.11 -24.92 -26.14
CA ILE A 1199 10.08 -25.39 -27.08
C ILE A 1199 9.45 -24.21 -27.84
N LEU A 1200 9.04 -23.15 -27.15
CA LEU A 1200 8.44 -21.97 -27.78
C LEU A 1200 9.44 -21.26 -28.71
N SER A 1201 10.73 -21.26 -28.35
CA SER A 1201 11.81 -20.77 -29.21
C SER A 1201 12.00 -21.63 -30.47
N GLU A 1202 11.97 -22.96 -30.34
CA GLU A 1202 12.05 -23.88 -31.49
C GLU A 1202 10.89 -23.66 -32.47
N LEU A 1203 9.66 -23.52 -31.94
CA LEU A 1203 8.48 -23.20 -32.76
C LEU A 1203 8.61 -21.85 -33.48
N ALA A 1204 9.10 -20.82 -32.79
CA ALA A 1204 9.29 -19.48 -33.36
C ALA A 1204 10.36 -19.47 -34.47
N LEU A 1205 11.37 -20.33 -34.34
CA LEU A 1205 12.44 -20.48 -35.33
C LEU A 1205 12.10 -21.46 -36.47
N GLY A 1206 10.91 -22.08 -36.45
CA GLY A 1206 10.48 -23.05 -37.45
C GLY A 1206 11.22 -24.39 -37.37
N GLU A 1207 11.78 -24.72 -36.21
CA GLU A 1207 12.51 -25.95 -35.96
C GLU A 1207 11.56 -27.08 -35.53
N THR A 1208 11.96 -28.33 -35.72
CA THR A 1208 11.24 -29.46 -35.14
C THR A 1208 11.37 -29.42 -33.62
N PRO A 1209 10.26 -29.39 -32.86
CA PRO A 1209 10.31 -29.37 -31.40
C PRO A 1209 11.09 -30.56 -30.85
N SER A 1210 11.90 -30.32 -29.83
CA SER A 1210 12.72 -31.34 -29.16
C SER A 1210 11.89 -32.36 -28.36
N TYR A 1211 10.56 -32.14 -28.25
CA TYR A 1211 9.61 -32.99 -27.55
C TYR A 1211 8.36 -33.22 -28.38
N ASP A 1212 7.73 -34.39 -28.19
CA ASP A 1212 6.43 -34.67 -28.77
C ASP A 1212 5.36 -33.76 -28.13
N LEU A 1213 4.85 -32.82 -28.93
CA LEU A 1213 3.84 -31.86 -28.50
C LEU A 1213 2.40 -32.37 -28.65
N SER A 1214 2.18 -33.60 -29.11
CA SER A 1214 0.84 -34.18 -29.30
C SER A 1214 -0.10 -33.99 -28.07
N PRO A 1215 0.39 -34.11 -26.81
CA PRO A 1215 -0.45 -33.85 -25.62
C PRO A 1215 -0.80 -32.37 -25.38
N PHE A 1216 -0.03 -31.44 -25.96
CA PHE A 1216 -0.10 -30.00 -25.71
C PHE A 1216 -0.73 -29.20 -26.86
N LYS A 1217 -1.22 -29.90 -27.90
CA LYS A 1217 -1.86 -29.29 -29.08
C LYS A 1217 -3.21 -28.66 -28.74
N ILE A 1218 -3.54 -27.56 -29.42
CA ILE A 1218 -4.89 -26.98 -29.36
C ILE A 1218 -5.81 -27.90 -30.17
N GLN A 1219 -6.75 -28.56 -29.51
CA GLN A 1219 -7.73 -29.41 -30.18
C GLN A 1219 -8.83 -28.53 -30.78
N SER A 1220 -9.12 -28.74 -32.06
CA SER A 1220 -10.15 -28.02 -32.85
C SER A 1220 -11.56 -28.34 -32.41
#